data_AF-A0A117SAQ8-F1
#
_entry.id   AF-A0A117SAQ8-F1
#
_cell.length_a   1.000
_cell.length_b   1.000
_cell.length_c   1.000
_cell.angle_alpha   90.00
_cell.angle_beta   90.00
_cell.angle_gamma   90.00
#
_symmetry.space_group_name_H-M   'P 1'
#
loop_
_entity.id
_entity.type
_entity.pdbx_description
1 polymer ?
#
loop_
_entity_poly.entity_id
_entity_poly.type
_entity_poly.pdbx_seq_one_letter_code
_entity_poly.pdbx_strand_id
1 'polypeptide(L)'
;MQKIISKIVFVLFLSASFIYSQDATFNKIVELGTKDNQSMRHLDYLTNVFGGRITGSNAYNNARDWVANELKNWGMEVEFDSAGVVPVGFNRGPWFGKIISPEPMLLEFATPSYTAGTKGNQKGHVVILPSDEKEYNAIKGKLNGAWVLIDGINDGLPRDRDSISPITTKLTEAGALGTIMLTKSPIRVLDAKTVTAWDNLPKLCDIRLLDTNYNKIKSLVAEGKEVILEFDIRNNFYPGPITFSSVIGTIKGTTYPDEYIVLGAHLDSYDVASGAVDNGSGVARMMEAVRLLVKSKAKLKRSLIIQLFAAEERGLLGSKAWVNGHKDLLPKITVMLNHDSGTNPVIGLGVPKPIYDAVRPVVAPIESLKLAYPFALIETGKYRKAGRGGTDSHSFNMEGVPAPWLITRGPHQYGTIWHTDLDSYDQIIVDAQEQSSLMIALLTYQIANMDKMLPREGSFLEDGVYADFNTSKGRFSVKLEYEKAPMTVSNFVGLVEGKIKNDAVAEGKPYFNGTLWHRVVPAQLIQAGKSAGTGFQSPGYMFPNEIVDGLNHNEAGVIAMANAGPNTNGSQFYITLSPAEALNGNYTVFGHVIEGMDVVNKIAQDDKIQSISITRIGEKALNFKPDTESFMKLVKDAEKK
;
A
#
# COMPACT_ATOMS: atom_id res chain seq x y z
N MET A 1 -66.23 -37.48 27.75
CA MET A 1 -65.53 -37.08 26.50
C MET A 1 -64.69 -35.86 26.82
N GLN A 2 -63.39 -36.10 27.07
CA GLN A 2 -62.41 -35.12 27.55
C GLN A 2 -61.78 -34.34 26.39
N LYS A 3 -61.42 -33.09 26.71
CA LYS A 3 -60.52 -32.13 26.04
C LYS A 3 -59.37 -32.76 25.23
N ILE A 4 -58.84 -32.03 24.23
CA ILE A 4 -57.40 -31.66 24.05
C ILE A 4 -57.15 -31.09 22.63
N ILE A 5 -56.89 -29.78 22.48
CA ILE A 5 -55.59 -29.05 22.34
C ILE A 5 -55.22 -28.72 20.88
N SER A 6 -55.08 -27.41 20.66
CA SER A 6 -54.44 -26.72 19.54
C SER A 6 -52.97 -27.16 19.37
N LYS A 7 -52.58 -27.59 18.15
CA LYS A 7 -51.18 -27.83 17.80
C LYS A 7 -50.59 -26.57 17.16
N ILE A 8 -50.00 -25.71 18.00
CA ILE A 8 -48.97 -24.76 17.58
C ILE A 8 -47.67 -25.56 17.46
N VAL A 9 -47.13 -25.63 16.24
CA VAL A 9 -45.79 -26.18 15.98
C VAL A 9 -44.78 -25.09 16.34
N PHE A 10 -44.20 -25.20 17.53
CA PHE A 10 -43.05 -24.39 17.94
C PHE A 10 -41.79 -25.07 17.38
N VAL A 11 -41.26 -24.55 16.26
CA VAL A 11 -39.94 -24.95 15.76
C VAL A 11 -38.90 -24.33 16.67
N LEU A 12 -38.40 -25.12 17.63
CA LEU A 12 -37.22 -24.81 18.42
C LEU A 12 -36.00 -24.82 17.49
N PHE A 13 -35.51 -23.63 17.12
CA PHE A 13 -34.14 -23.46 16.65
C PHE A 13 -33.19 -23.80 17.81
N LEU A 14 -32.77 -25.06 17.91
CA LEU A 14 -31.57 -25.41 18.67
C LEU A 14 -30.36 -24.91 17.88
N SER A 15 -29.86 -23.71 18.21
CA SER A 15 -28.48 -23.35 17.90
C SER A 15 -27.57 -24.28 18.70
N ALA A 16 -27.03 -25.30 18.04
CA ALA A 16 -25.98 -26.14 18.60
C ALA A 16 -24.75 -25.26 18.86
N SER A 17 -24.67 -24.72 20.07
CA SER A 17 -23.48 -24.04 20.57
C SER A 17 -22.45 -25.11 20.90
N PHE A 18 -21.67 -25.52 19.89
CA PHE A 18 -20.46 -26.31 20.14
C PHE A 18 -19.50 -25.43 20.94
N ILE A 19 -19.43 -25.65 22.25
CA ILE A 19 -18.35 -25.09 23.09
C ILE A 19 -17.09 -25.85 22.66
N TYR A 20 -16.28 -25.24 21.78
CA TYR A 20 -14.96 -25.75 21.45
C TYR A 20 -14.07 -25.64 22.69
N SER A 21 -13.93 -26.72 23.44
CA SER A 21 -12.95 -26.79 24.54
C SER A 21 -11.56 -26.59 23.94
N GLN A 22 -10.93 -25.46 24.24
CA GLN A 22 -9.58 -25.15 23.80
C GLN A 22 -8.56 -25.94 24.62
N ASP A 23 -7.47 -26.31 23.97
CA ASP A 23 -6.39 -27.01 24.65
C ASP A 23 -5.66 -26.10 25.66
N ALA A 24 -4.84 -26.72 26.52
CA ALA A 24 -4.09 -26.02 27.56
C ALA A 24 -3.09 -25.00 26.98
N THR A 25 -2.56 -25.23 25.78
CA THR A 25 -1.58 -24.34 25.12
C THR A 25 -2.26 -23.05 24.67
N PHE A 26 -3.43 -23.14 24.02
CA PHE A 26 -4.21 -21.96 23.62
C PHE A 26 -4.50 -21.06 24.82
N ASN A 27 -5.00 -21.64 25.92
CA ASN A 27 -5.28 -20.90 27.15
C ASN A 27 -4.01 -20.30 27.76
N LYS A 28 -2.86 -20.99 27.65
CA LYS A 28 -1.58 -20.46 28.11
C LYS A 28 -1.10 -19.28 27.29
N ILE A 29 -1.29 -19.30 25.97
CA ILE A 29 -0.98 -18.15 25.10
C ILE A 29 -1.83 -16.95 25.49
N VAL A 30 -3.15 -17.15 25.71
CA VAL A 30 -4.05 -16.09 26.19
C VAL A 30 -3.56 -15.52 27.53
N GLU A 31 -3.26 -16.40 28.51
CA GLU A 31 -2.77 -15.96 29.82
C GLU A 31 -1.48 -15.11 29.70
N LEU A 32 -0.50 -15.58 28.94
CA LEU A 32 0.77 -14.86 28.74
C LEU A 32 0.55 -13.55 28.00
N GLY A 33 -0.25 -13.54 26.93
CA GLY A 33 -0.50 -12.34 26.14
C GLY A 33 -1.32 -11.28 26.88
N THR A 34 -2.05 -11.66 27.94
CA THR A 34 -2.76 -10.72 28.83
C THR A 34 -1.94 -10.27 30.05
N LYS A 35 -1.03 -11.11 30.57
CA LYS A 35 -0.34 -10.83 31.86
C LYS A 35 1.16 -10.55 31.75
N ASP A 36 1.79 -10.93 30.65
CA ASP A 36 3.23 -10.83 30.43
C ASP A 36 3.51 -10.41 28.99
N ASN A 37 2.68 -9.53 28.41
CA ASN A 37 2.91 -9.02 27.08
C ASN A 37 4.16 -8.13 27.04
N GLN A 38 5.07 -8.34 26.09
CA GLN A 38 6.29 -7.53 25.95
C GLN A 38 6.37 -6.74 24.64
N SER A 39 5.26 -6.60 23.92
CA SER A 39 5.23 -5.84 22.66
C SER A 39 5.72 -4.39 22.80
N MET A 40 5.33 -3.68 23.87
CA MET A 40 5.81 -2.31 24.11
C MET A 40 7.30 -2.25 24.47
N ARG A 41 7.87 -3.29 25.09
CA ARG A 41 9.31 -3.39 25.35
C ARG A 41 10.07 -3.57 24.04
N HIS A 42 9.60 -4.44 23.15
CA HIS A 42 10.24 -4.61 21.84
C HIS A 42 10.21 -3.32 21.03
N LEU A 43 9.07 -2.61 21.08
CA LEU A 43 8.91 -1.34 20.41
C LEU A 43 9.84 -0.25 20.96
N ASP A 44 9.97 -0.16 22.28
CA ASP A 44 10.85 0.81 22.95
C ASP A 44 12.31 0.67 22.49
N TYR A 45 12.81 -0.56 22.33
CA TYR A 45 14.14 -0.79 21.75
C TYR A 45 14.22 -0.30 20.29
N LEU A 46 13.23 -0.66 19.47
CA LEU A 46 13.21 -0.25 18.07
C LEU A 46 13.20 1.28 17.90
N THR A 47 12.44 1.99 18.73
CA THR A 47 12.21 3.42 18.56
C THR A 47 13.15 4.29 19.38
N ASN A 48 13.35 3.99 20.67
CA ASN A 48 14.06 4.87 21.59
C ASN A 48 15.55 4.50 21.74
N VAL A 49 15.92 3.26 21.43
CA VAL A 49 17.34 2.83 21.39
C VAL A 49 17.92 3.01 19.99
N PHE A 50 17.22 2.55 18.95
CA PHE A 50 17.73 2.64 17.57
C PHE A 50 17.24 3.86 16.79
N GLY A 51 16.04 4.39 17.09
CA GLY A 51 15.49 5.53 16.35
C GLY A 51 15.00 5.14 14.96
N GLY A 52 15.03 6.11 14.04
CA GLY A 52 14.76 5.90 12.63
C GLY A 52 15.77 4.96 11.98
N ARG A 53 15.28 3.92 11.29
CA ARG A 53 16.08 2.79 10.79
C ARG A 53 16.16 2.77 9.27
N ILE A 54 16.58 3.88 8.66
CA ILE A 54 16.66 3.99 7.20
C ILE A 54 17.61 2.94 6.61
N THR A 55 17.23 2.37 5.47
CA THR A 55 18.03 1.36 4.77
C THR A 55 19.46 1.86 4.52
N GLY A 56 20.44 1.06 4.97
CA GLY A 56 21.86 1.40 4.84
C GLY A 56 22.44 2.27 5.95
N SER A 57 21.70 2.48 7.05
CA SER A 57 22.19 3.16 8.25
C SER A 57 22.74 2.18 9.29
N ASN A 58 23.51 2.71 10.25
CA ASN A 58 23.94 1.94 11.41
C ASN A 58 22.75 1.60 12.33
N ALA A 59 21.76 2.48 12.43
CA ALA A 59 20.54 2.23 13.21
C ALA A 59 19.80 0.99 12.71
N TYR A 60 19.64 0.85 11.39
CA TYR A 60 19.07 -0.36 10.80
C TYR A 60 19.88 -1.62 11.13
N ASN A 61 21.19 -1.60 10.93
CA ASN A 61 22.06 -2.75 11.21
C ASN A 61 22.04 -3.14 12.69
N ASN A 62 22.07 -2.17 13.60
CA ASN A 62 22.00 -2.42 15.04
C ASN A 62 20.65 -3.03 15.44
N ALA A 63 19.53 -2.53 14.88
CA ALA A 63 18.21 -3.10 15.11
C ALA A 63 18.13 -4.54 14.57
N ARG A 64 18.65 -4.79 13.37
CA ARG A 64 18.74 -6.12 12.75
C ARG A 64 19.48 -7.11 13.65
N ASP A 65 20.65 -6.71 14.15
CA ASP A 65 21.48 -7.57 14.98
C ASP A 65 20.84 -7.81 16.36
N TRP A 66 20.16 -6.81 16.92
CA TRP A 66 19.37 -6.95 18.15
C TRP A 66 18.22 -7.95 17.98
N VAL A 67 17.42 -7.81 16.92
CA VAL A 67 16.36 -8.76 16.57
C VAL A 67 16.92 -10.17 16.47
N ALA A 68 18.02 -10.36 15.72
CA ALA A 68 18.65 -11.66 15.56
C ALA A 68 19.05 -12.29 16.89
N ASN A 69 19.55 -11.49 17.83
CA ASN A 69 19.91 -11.95 19.16
C ASN A 69 18.67 -12.33 19.99
N GLU A 70 17.58 -11.56 19.95
CA GLU A 70 16.32 -11.92 20.63
C GLU A 70 15.77 -13.24 20.09
N LEU A 71 15.74 -13.43 18.76
CA LEU A 71 15.26 -14.67 18.13
C LEU A 71 16.14 -15.88 18.52
N LYS A 72 17.47 -15.73 18.54
CA LYS A 72 18.40 -16.76 19.04
C LYS A 72 18.16 -17.09 20.51
N ASN A 73 17.92 -16.08 21.35
CA ASN A 73 17.61 -16.27 22.76
C ASN A 73 16.28 -17.02 22.99
N TRP A 74 15.36 -16.97 22.02
CA TRP A 74 14.13 -17.75 22.01
C TRP A 74 14.31 -19.14 21.37
N GLY A 75 15.55 -19.53 21.04
CA GLY A 75 15.89 -20.86 20.55
C GLY A 75 15.61 -21.06 19.05
N MET A 76 15.47 -19.98 18.28
CA MET A 76 15.26 -20.07 16.83
C MET A 76 16.59 -20.23 16.09
N GLU A 77 16.54 -20.91 14.94
CA GLU A 77 17.61 -20.85 13.95
C GLU A 77 17.53 -19.50 13.23
N VAL A 78 18.61 -18.72 13.21
CA VAL A 78 18.60 -17.35 12.70
C VAL A 78 19.60 -17.18 11.57
N GLU A 79 19.13 -16.58 10.49
CA GLU A 79 19.92 -16.24 9.31
C GLU A 79 19.62 -14.82 8.83
N PHE A 80 20.51 -14.30 7.97
CA PHE A 80 20.33 -13.03 7.29
C PHE A 80 20.16 -13.27 5.80
N ASP A 81 19.08 -12.74 5.24
CA ASP A 81 18.81 -12.80 3.80
C ASP A 81 19.17 -11.47 3.15
N SER A 82 20.19 -11.47 2.30
CA SER A 82 20.70 -10.26 1.65
C SER A 82 19.74 -9.77 0.59
N ALA A 83 19.18 -8.58 0.81
CA ALA A 83 18.23 -7.95 -0.10
C ALA A 83 18.88 -7.00 -1.12
N GLY A 84 20.15 -6.65 -0.91
CA GLY A 84 20.92 -5.79 -1.80
C GLY A 84 22.00 -4.99 -1.08
N VAL A 85 22.52 -3.99 -1.77
CA VAL A 85 23.53 -3.07 -1.23
C VAL A 85 23.12 -1.62 -1.49
N VAL A 86 23.45 -0.73 -0.56
CA VAL A 86 23.57 0.69 -0.86
C VAL A 86 25.04 1.05 -1.09
N PRO A 87 25.37 1.90 -2.06
CA PRO A 87 26.77 2.20 -2.39
C PRO A 87 27.45 3.08 -1.33
N VAL A 88 26.68 3.83 -0.56
CA VAL A 88 27.12 4.72 0.51
C VAL A 88 26.15 4.59 1.67
N GLY A 89 26.68 4.49 2.90
CA GLY A 89 25.86 4.49 4.10
C GLY A 89 25.51 5.90 4.57
N PHE A 90 24.39 6.04 5.26
CA PHE A 90 23.88 7.31 5.76
C PHE A 90 23.44 7.19 7.21
N ASN A 91 23.87 8.13 8.05
CA ASN A 91 23.33 8.32 9.39
C ASN A 91 22.86 9.78 9.52
N ARG A 92 21.59 9.93 9.89
CA ARG A 92 21.04 11.22 10.28
C ARG A 92 21.71 11.71 11.56
N GLY A 93 22.08 12.98 11.57
CA GLY A 93 22.55 13.66 12.77
C GLY A 93 21.56 14.71 13.25
N PRO A 94 21.84 15.36 14.38
CA PRO A 94 21.02 16.46 14.86
C PRO A 94 21.03 17.62 13.87
N TRP A 95 19.96 18.41 13.89
CA TRP A 95 19.88 19.65 13.14
C TRP A 95 19.33 20.80 13.98
N PHE A 96 19.80 22.01 13.66
CA PHE A 96 19.36 23.25 14.27
C PHE A 96 19.27 24.34 13.20
N GLY A 97 18.32 25.27 13.38
CA GLY A 97 18.10 26.35 12.44
C GLY A 97 17.48 27.55 13.13
N LYS A 98 17.91 28.76 12.77
CA LYS A 98 17.31 30.00 13.27
C LYS A 98 17.44 31.16 12.28
N ILE A 99 16.52 32.10 12.39
CA ILE A 99 16.70 33.46 11.91
C ILE A 99 17.67 34.15 12.88
N ILE A 100 18.68 34.83 12.36
CA ILE A 100 19.61 35.68 13.11
C ILE A 100 19.18 37.15 13.04
N SER A 101 18.78 37.58 11.85
CA SER A 101 18.36 38.95 11.53
C SER A 101 17.18 38.87 10.56
N PRO A 102 16.18 39.78 10.64
CA PRO A 102 16.09 40.94 11.54
C PRO A 102 15.59 40.62 12.96
N GLU A 103 14.89 39.50 13.14
CA GLU A 103 14.31 39.09 14.41
C GLU A 103 14.72 37.64 14.72
N PRO A 104 15.51 37.41 15.78
CA PRO A 104 15.92 36.05 16.15
C PRO A 104 14.73 35.13 16.44
N MET A 105 14.71 33.96 15.79
CA MET A 105 13.63 32.99 15.89
C MET A 105 14.14 31.59 15.54
N LEU A 106 13.77 30.58 16.33
CA LEU A 106 14.05 29.18 15.98
C LEU A 106 13.20 28.75 14.77
N LEU A 107 13.77 27.91 13.93
CA LEU A 107 13.10 27.35 12.76
C LEU A 107 12.67 25.91 13.02
N GLU A 108 11.44 25.59 12.62
CA GLU A 108 10.90 24.24 12.61
C GLU A 108 11.03 23.65 11.20
N PHE A 109 11.90 22.66 11.05
CA PHE A 109 12.21 22.07 9.75
C PHE A 109 12.66 20.61 9.88
N ALA A 110 12.62 19.92 8.75
CA ALA A 110 13.25 18.61 8.56
C ALA A 110 14.08 18.58 7.28
N THR A 111 14.83 17.50 7.09
CA THR A 111 15.66 17.29 5.90
C THR A 111 15.45 15.87 5.35
N PRO A 112 15.30 15.70 4.03
CA PRO A 112 15.27 14.37 3.41
C PRO A 112 16.50 13.53 3.76
N SER A 113 16.33 12.23 3.91
CA SER A 113 17.47 11.32 4.11
C SER A 113 18.39 11.38 2.88
N TYR A 114 19.69 11.17 3.08
CA TYR A 114 20.71 11.34 2.03
C TYR A 114 20.82 12.77 1.45
N THR A 115 20.39 13.82 2.16
CA THR A 115 20.77 15.20 1.83
C THR A 115 22.10 15.62 2.48
N ALA A 116 22.77 16.61 1.88
CA ALA A 116 24.02 17.16 2.41
C ALA A 116 23.81 17.79 3.80
N GLY A 117 24.76 17.58 4.71
CA GLY A 117 24.87 18.36 5.95
C GLY A 117 25.56 19.71 5.72
N THR A 118 25.56 20.59 6.72
CA THR A 118 26.11 21.96 6.62
C THR A 118 27.60 22.07 6.94
N LYS A 119 28.31 20.95 7.14
CA LYS A 119 29.74 20.94 7.54
C LYS A 119 30.02 21.86 8.75
N GLY A 120 29.09 21.88 9.71
CA GLY A 120 29.09 22.78 10.87
C GLY A 120 28.10 23.93 10.70
N ASN A 121 28.22 24.96 11.54
CA ASN A 121 27.34 26.12 11.50
C ASN A 121 27.60 26.97 10.25
N GLN A 122 26.56 27.17 9.43
CA GLN A 122 26.58 28.00 8.23
C GLN A 122 25.60 29.16 8.37
N LYS A 123 26.08 30.39 8.12
CA LYS A 123 25.28 31.61 8.10
C LYS A 123 25.23 32.17 6.69
N GLY A 124 24.05 32.59 6.25
CA GLY A 124 23.87 33.14 4.92
C GLY A 124 22.65 34.03 4.83
N HIS A 125 22.68 34.96 3.88
CA HIS A 125 21.50 35.75 3.52
C HIS A 125 20.50 34.91 2.72
N VAL A 126 19.26 35.38 2.65
CA VAL A 126 18.20 34.67 1.93
C VAL A 126 17.94 35.27 0.56
N VAL A 127 17.76 34.41 -0.44
CA VAL A 127 17.37 34.79 -1.80
C VAL A 127 16.16 33.98 -2.23
N ILE A 128 15.14 34.64 -2.80
CA ILE A 128 14.01 33.96 -3.45
C ILE A 128 14.46 33.56 -4.86
N LEU A 129 14.30 32.28 -5.20
CA LEU A 129 14.63 31.80 -6.53
C LEU A 129 13.57 32.26 -7.54
N PRO A 130 13.95 33.00 -8.60
CA PRO A 130 13.04 33.36 -9.67
C PRO A 130 12.73 32.14 -10.55
N SER A 131 11.52 32.12 -11.11
CA SER A 131 11.11 31.12 -12.08
C SER A 131 11.62 31.42 -13.50
N ASP A 132 11.93 32.68 -13.81
CA ASP A 132 12.42 33.13 -15.11
C ASP A 132 13.96 33.12 -15.19
N GLU A 133 14.50 32.73 -16.35
CA GLU A 133 15.95 32.58 -16.55
C GLU A 133 16.69 33.92 -16.65
N LYS A 134 16.05 34.98 -17.17
CA LYS A 134 16.67 36.32 -17.18
C LYS A 134 16.77 36.87 -15.77
N GLU A 135 15.72 36.69 -14.97
CA GLU A 135 15.72 37.06 -13.55
C GLU A 135 16.78 36.28 -12.77
N TYR A 136 16.90 34.97 -13.01
CA TYR A 136 17.97 34.15 -12.42
C TYR A 136 19.35 34.73 -12.72
N ASN A 137 19.61 35.03 -14.00
CA ASN A 137 20.91 35.59 -14.41
C ASN A 137 21.18 36.95 -13.77
N ALA A 138 20.16 37.77 -13.54
CA ALA A 138 20.29 39.06 -12.88
C ALA A 138 20.66 38.93 -11.38
N ILE A 139 20.23 37.86 -10.71
CA ILE A 139 20.52 37.62 -9.28
C ILE A 139 21.70 36.67 -9.04
N LYS A 140 22.31 36.10 -10.09
CA LYS A 140 23.35 35.06 -9.97
C LYS A 140 24.47 35.43 -9.01
N GLY A 141 24.93 36.68 -9.04
CA GLY A 141 25.97 37.18 -8.14
C GLY A 141 25.58 37.23 -6.65
N LYS A 142 24.29 37.21 -6.34
CA LYS A 142 23.74 37.20 -4.97
C LYS A 142 23.55 35.78 -4.42
N LEU A 143 23.71 34.73 -5.22
CA LEU A 143 23.47 33.35 -4.77
C LEU A 143 24.64 32.78 -3.95
N ASN A 144 25.84 33.33 -4.11
CA ASN A 144 27.01 32.88 -3.36
C ASN A 144 26.84 33.15 -1.86
N GLY A 145 26.89 32.10 -1.04
CA GLY A 145 26.63 32.18 0.40
C GLY A 145 25.15 32.32 0.78
N ALA A 146 24.21 32.14 -0.16
CA ALA A 146 22.79 32.31 0.10
C ALA A 146 22.08 31.00 0.52
N TRP A 147 21.07 31.14 1.38
CA TRP A 147 19.99 30.17 1.52
C TRP A 147 18.88 30.51 0.52
N VAL A 148 18.55 29.56 -0.36
CA VAL A 148 17.68 29.82 -1.50
C VAL A 148 16.28 29.29 -1.24
N LEU A 149 15.28 30.18 -1.23
CA LEU A 149 13.87 29.81 -1.14
C LEU A 149 13.37 29.33 -2.51
N ILE A 150 12.80 28.13 -2.56
CA ILE A 150 12.16 27.58 -3.76
C ILE A 150 10.65 27.56 -3.55
N ASP A 151 9.92 28.14 -4.49
CA ASP A 151 8.46 28.20 -4.46
C ASP A 151 7.77 26.85 -4.69
N GLY A 152 6.56 26.75 -4.15
CA GLY A 152 5.76 25.53 -4.13
C GLY A 152 5.61 24.96 -2.72
N ILE A 153 4.68 24.02 -2.58
CA ILE A 153 4.46 23.25 -1.34
C ILE A 153 5.06 21.87 -1.59
N ASN A 154 6.01 21.46 -0.75
CA ASN A 154 6.59 20.14 -0.83
C ASN A 154 5.62 19.07 -0.28
N ASP A 155 5.61 17.91 -0.92
CA ASP A 155 4.76 16.75 -0.60
C ASP A 155 5.51 15.63 0.15
N GLY A 156 6.75 15.91 0.57
CA GLY A 156 7.65 14.97 1.23
C GLY A 156 8.85 14.56 0.39
N LEU A 157 8.78 14.73 -0.93
CA LEU A 157 9.84 14.25 -1.80
C LEU A 157 11.10 15.14 -1.69
N PRO A 158 12.31 14.53 -1.70
CA PRO A 158 13.54 15.29 -1.87
C PRO A 158 13.58 15.97 -3.24
N ARG A 159 14.29 17.11 -3.31
CA ARG A 159 14.51 17.86 -4.56
C ARG A 159 15.16 16.98 -5.62
N ASP A 160 16.18 16.24 -5.23
CA ASP A 160 16.94 15.34 -6.09
C ASP A 160 16.63 13.87 -5.75
N ARG A 161 15.38 13.45 -5.95
CA ARG A 161 14.96 12.08 -5.60
C ARG A 161 15.63 11.02 -6.46
N ASP A 162 15.45 11.11 -7.78
CA ASP A 162 15.87 10.06 -8.71
C ASP A 162 17.12 10.46 -9.51
N SER A 163 17.31 11.77 -9.72
CA SER A 163 18.48 12.34 -10.40
C SER A 163 18.80 13.73 -9.85
N ILE A 164 20.03 14.19 -10.07
CA ILE A 164 20.42 15.57 -9.74
C ILE A 164 19.69 16.51 -10.71
N SER A 165 18.88 17.40 -10.16
CA SER A 165 18.07 18.34 -10.93
C SER A 165 18.92 19.51 -11.48
N PRO A 166 18.52 20.12 -12.62
CA PRO A 166 19.27 21.25 -13.20
C PRO A 166 19.41 22.45 -12.25
N ILE A 167 18.40 22.67 -11.41
CA ILE A 167 18.40 23.70 -10.37
C ILE A 167 19.50 23.46 -9.33
N THR A 168 19.71 22.21 -8.90
CA THR A 168 20.79 21.84 -7.98
C THR A 168 22.15 22.17 -8.56
N THR A 169 22.37 21.82 -9.82
CA THR A 169 23.64 22.12 -10.52
C THR A 169 23.89 23.62 -10.56
N LYS A 170 22.90 24.40 -11.03
CA LYS A 170 22.96 25.86 -11.12
C LYS A 170 23.27 26.52 -9.77
N LEU A 171 22.59 26.10 -8.70
CA LEU A 171 22.76 26.66 -7.36
C LEU A 171 24.08 26.25 -6.70
N THR A 172 24.53 25.02 -6.93
CA THR A 172 25.83 24.54 -6.44
C THR A 172 26.97 25.32 -7.10
N GLU A 173 26.93 25.52 -8.42
CA GLU A 173 27.92 26.32 -9.15
C GLU A 173 27.91 27.80 -8.73
N ALA A 174 26.75 28.33 -8.35
CA ALA A 174 26.61 29.70 -7.87
C ALA A 174 27.07 29.90 -6.42
N GLY A 175 27.46 28.83 -5.71
CA GLY A 175 27.94 28.88 -4.33
C GLY A 175 26.85 29.01 -3.28
N ALA A 176 25.62 28.60 -3.57
CA ALA A 176 24.54 28.58 -2.58
C ALA A 176 24.84 27.60 -1.43
N LEU A 177 24.37 27.93 -0.22
CA LEU A 177 24.54 27.09 0.97
C LEU A 177 23.54 25.93 1.01
N GLY A 178 22.33 26.14 0.49
CA GLY A 178 21.27 25.14 0.48
C GLY A 178 19.95 25.69 -0.06
N THR A 179 18.98 24.80 -0.23
CA THR A 179 17.63 25.15 -0.65
C THR A 179 16.64 24.93 0.47
N ILE A 180 15.62 25.79 0.52
CA ILE A 180 14.54 25.72 1.49
C ILE A 180 13.23 25.71 0.70
N MET A 181 12.41 24.70 0.94
CA MET A 181 11.05 24.61 0.40
C MET A 181 10.04 24.63 1.54
N LEU A 182 8.88 25.21 1.28
CA LEU A 182 7.75 25.20 2.20
C LEU A 182 7.23 23.77 2.40
N THR A 183 7.00 23.40 3.65
CA THR A 183 6.23 22.20 4.03
C THR A 183 5.13 22.58 5.04
N LYS A 184 4.20 21.66 5.29
CA LYS A 184 3.13 21.81 6.29
C LYS A 184 3.37 20.87 7.46
N SER A 185 2.73 21.16 8.58
CA SER A 185 2.65 20.22 9.70
C SER A 185 1.56 19.17 9.40
N PRO A 186 1.81 17.89 9.67
CA PRO A 186 3.09 17.31 10.08
C PRO A 186 4.12 17.24 8.94
N ILE A 187 5.41 17.39 9.27
CA ILE A 187 6.47 17.47 8.27
C ILE A 187 6.78 16.08 7.73
N ARG A 188 6.44 15.86 6.47
CA ARG A 188 6.85 14.67 5.72
C ARG A 188 8.20 14.90 5.04
N VAL A 189 9.12 13.95 5.17
CA VAL A 189 10.37 13.89 4.36
C VAL A 189 10.78 12.44 4.10
N LEU A 190 11.13 12.14 2.84
CA LEU A 190 11.53 10.80 2.39
C LEU A 190 13.02 10.74 2.03
N ASP A 191 13.47 9.65 1.40
CA ASP A 191 14.88 9.43 1.03
C ASP A 191 15.19 9.85 -0.41
N ALA A 192 16.39 10.41 -0.60
CA ALA A 192 16.95 10.61 -1.94
C ALA A 192 17.64 9.32 -2.41
N LYS A 193 17.42 8.95 -3.68
CA LYS A 193 17.99 7.75 -4.33
C LYS A 193 19.16 8.08 -5.25
N THR A 194 19.62 9.33 -5.24
CA THR A 194 20.65 9.89 -6.14
C THR A 194 22.08 9.56 -5.73
N VAL A 195 22.32 9.16 -4.48
CA VAL A 195 23.65 8.82 -3.98
C VAL A 195 24.04 7.42 -4.47
N THR A 196 24.70 7.37 -5.62
CA THR A 196 25.08 6.13 -6.31
C THR A 196 26.55 5.74 -6.13
N ALA A 197 27.39 6.65 -5.63
CA ALA A 197 28.81 6.44 -5.37
C ALA A 197 29.34 7.51 -4.40
N TRP A 198 30.50 7.24 -3.79
CA TRP A 198 31.17 8.19 -2.88
C TRP A 198 31.53 9.52 -3.55
N ASP A 199 31.90 9.50 -4.83
CA ASP A 199 32.26 10.72 -5.58
C ASP A 199 31.03 11.56 -5.96
N ASN A 200 29.82 11.00 -5.80
CA ASN A 200 28.55 11.65 -6.10
C ASN A 200 27.75 12.00 -4.81
N LEU A 201 28.45 12.33 -3.73
CA LEU A 201 27.80 12.83 -2.53
C LEU A 201 27.09 14.17 -2.80
N PRO A 202 25.91 14.40 -2.19
CA PRO A 202 25.19 15.65 -2.34
C PRO A 202 26.03 16.80 -1.77
N LYS A 203 26.07 17.91 -2.48
CA LYS A 203 26.82 19.12 -2.08
C LYS A 203 25.94 20.21 -1.49
N LEU A 204 24.68 20.24 -1.92
CA LEU A 204 23.72 21.29 -1.58
C LEU A 204 22.65 20.74 -0.64
N CYS A 205 22.55 21.32 0.56
CA CYS A 205 21.56 20.91 1.55
C CYS A 205 20.13 21.15 1.03
N ASP A 206 19.19 20.29 1.45
CA ASP A 206 17.78 20.34 1.07
C ASP A 206 16.91 20.37 2.32
N ILE A 207 16.21 21.49 2.54
CA ILE A 207 15.50 21.80 3.78
C ILE A 207 14.00 21.92 3.52
N ARG A 208 13.18 21.35 4.41
CA ARG A 208 11.73 21.51 4.45
C ARG A 208 11.33 22.33 5.66
N LEU A 209 10.98 23.58 5.40
CA LEU A 209 10.68 24.55 6.45
C LEU A 209 9.17 24.74 6.59
N LEU A 210 8.69 24.74 7.83
CA LEU A 210 7.27 24.88 8.12
C LEU A 210 6.72 26.19 7.52
N ASP A 211 5.49 26.14 6.99
CA ASP A 211 4.84 27.24 6.29
C ASP A 211 4.81 28.56 7.07
N THR A 212 4.59 28.52 8.38
CA THR A 212 4.64 29.70 9.26
C THR A 212 6.01 30.40 9.21
N ASN A 213 7.11 29.64 9.29
CA ASN A 213 8.46 30.19 9.19
C ASN A 213 8.82 30.57 7.75
N TYR A 214 8.50 29.73 6.77
CA TYR A 214 8.78 29.98 5.35
C TYR A 214 8.11 31.25 4.87
N ASN A 215 6.81 31.42 5.14
CA ASN A 215 6.04 32.58 4.69
C ASN A 215 6.52 33.86 5.37
N LYS A 216 6.89 33.81 6.66
CA LYS A 216 7.50 34.97 7.35
C LYS A 216 8.82 35.38 6.68
N ILE A 217 9.73 34.44 6.45
CA ILE A 217 11.02 34.72 5.80
C ILE A 217 10.79 35.28 4.39
N LYS A 218 9.92 34.64 3.60
CA LYS A 218 9.60 35.08 2.24
C LYS A 218 9.04 36.51 2.22
N SER A 219 8.15 36.86 3.15
CA SER A 219 7.60 38.22 3.28
C SER A 219 8.70 39.24 3.59
N LEU A 220 9.56 38.96 4.57
CA LEU A 220 10.65 39.86 4.95
C LEU A 220 11.60 40.13 3.78
N VAL A 221 11.97 39.09 3.02
CA VAL A 221 12.83 39.23 1.83
C VAL A 221 12.11 40.03 0.72
N ALA A 222 10.81 39.78 0.51
CA ALA A 222 10.01 40.51 -0.48
C ALA A 222 9.83 42.01 -0.11
N GLU A 223 9.82 42.33 1.19
CA GLU A 223 9.84 43.70 1.72
C GLU A 223 11.21 44.39 1.60
N GLY A 224 12.24 43.69 1.08
CA GLY A 224 13.59 44.21 0.94
C GLY A 224 14.40 44.20 2.24
N LYS A 225 13.95 43.50 3.28
CA LYS A 225 14.72 43.33 4.52
C LYS A 225 15.81 42.28 4.31
N GLU A 226 16.98 42.55 4.88
CA GLU A 226 18.05 41.57 4.94
C GLU A 226 17.71 40.49 5.99
N VAL A 227 17.50 39.27 5.51
CA VAL A 227 17.27 38.10 6.37
C VAL A 227 18.52 37.24 6.36
N ILE A 228 19.05 36.96 7.55
CA ILE A 228 20.19 36.06 7.75
C ILE A 228 19.69 34.82 8.48
N LEU A 229 19.91 33.65 7.88
CA LEU A 229 19.61 32.36 8.51
C LEU A 229 20.90 31.65 8.90
N GLU A 230 20.79 30.89 9.98
CA GLU A 230 21.82 29.99 10.48
C GLU A 230 21.29 28.56 10.47
N PHE A 231 22.04 27.61 9.90
CA PHE A 231 21.76 26.18 9.98
C PHE A 231 23.01 25.39 10.39
N ASP A 232 22.80 24.40 11.26
CA ASP A 232 23.78 23.35 11.61
C ASP A 232 23.08 21.99 11.47
N ILE A 233 23.32 21.29 10.37
CA ILE A 233 22.72 20.00 9.99
C ILE A 233 23.84 18.97 9.87
N ARG A 234 23.85 17.97 10.76
CA ARG A 234 25.00 17.06 10.94
C ARG A 234 24.80 15.67 10.35
N ASN A 235 24.26 15.59 9.13
CA ASN A 235 24.15 14.33 8.40
C ASN A 235 25.55 13.75 8.11
N ASN A 236 25.70 12.45 8.30
CA ASN A 236 26.98 11.75 8.14
C ASN A 236 26.87 10.64 7.09
N PHE A 237 27.77 10.68 6.10
CA PHE A 237 27.93 9.63 5.10
C PHE A 237 29.15 8.78 5.42
N TYR A 238 29.10 7.49 5.13
CA TYR A 238 30.24 6.60 5.29
C TYR A 238 30.40 5.66 4.08
N PRO A 239 31.65 5.28 3.73
CA PRO A 239 31.90 4.50 2.53
C PRO A 239 31.19 3.15 2.56
N GLY A 240 30.53 2.80 1.46
CA GLY A 240 29.98 1.47 1.24
C GLY A 240 30.91 0.57 0.40
N PRO A 241 30.38 -0.49 -0.23
CA PRO A 241 28.96 -0.87 -0.22
C PRO A 241 28.50 -1.38 1.16
N ILE A 242 27.27 -1.03 1.54
CA ILE A 242 26.63 -1.50 2.76
C ILE A 242 25.52 -2.47 2.36
N THR A 243 25.68 -3.75 2.73
CA THR A 243 24.64 -4.75 2.57
C THR A 243 23.50 -4.51 3.55
N PHE A 244 22.27 -4.52 3.06
CA PHE A 244 21.07 -4.56 3.91
C PHE A 244 20.40 -5.93 3.76
N SER A 245 19.98 -6.50 4.88
CA SER A 245 19.52 -7.89 4.95
C SER A 245 18.33 -8.02 5.88
N SER A 246 17.34 -8.80 5.44
CA SER A 246 16.22 -9.20 6.29
C SER A 246 16.72 -10.12 7.42
N VAL A 247 16.06 -10.11 8.57
CA VAL A 247 16.32 -11.10 9.64
C VAL A 247 15.29 -12.20 9.55
N ILE A 248 15.76 -13.45 9.51
CA ILE A 248 14.90 -14.62 9.45
C ILE A 248 15.16 -15.46 10.70
N GLY A 249 14.09 -15.85 11.38
CA GLY A 249 14.12 -16.83 12.46
C GLY A 249 13.20 -18.00 12.14
N THR A 250 13.68 -19.23 12.33
CA THR A 250 12.91 -20.45 12.04
C THR A 250 12.75 -21.33 13.28
N ILE A 251 11.54 -21.83 13.49
CA ILE A 251 11.22 -22.91 14.43
C ILE A 251 10.69 -24.09 13.62
N LYS A 252 11.33 -25.26 13.78
CA LYS A 252 10.93 -26.48 13.10
C LYS A 252 9.62 -27.04 13.64
N GLY A 253 8.69 -27.36 12.74
CA GLY A 253 7.43 -28.03 13.03
C GLY A 253 7.60 -29.50 13.41
N THR A 254 6.50 -30.13 13.82
CA THR A 254 6.48 -31.53 14.28
C THR A 254 5.98 -32.48 13.20
N THR A 255 4.70 -32.36 12.80
CA THR A 255 4.05 -33.28 11.85
C THR A 255 4.35 -32.96 10.39
N TYR A 256 4.43 -31.68 10.04
CA TYR A 256 4.67 -31.17 8.70
C TYR A 256 5.85 -30.18 8.71
N PRO A 257 7.07 -30.64 9.06
CA PRO A 257 8.22 -29.76 9.23
C PRO A 257 8.64 -29.03 7.94
N ASP A 258 8.24 -29.53 6.77
CA ASP A 258 8.54 -28.92 5.47
C ASP A 258 7.40 -28.02 4.95
N GLU A 259 6.34 -27.82 5.74
CA GLU A 259 5.29 -26.83 5.49
C GLU A 259 5.46 -25.64 6.45
N TYR A 260 5.16 -24.44 5.98
CA TYR A 260 5.53 -23.21 6.69
C TYR A 260 4.35 -22.28 6.93
N ILE A 261 4.30 -21.66 8.09
CA ILE A 261 3.63 -20.38 8.31
C ILE A 261 4.71 -19.28 8.37
N VAL A 262 4.47 -18.16 7.68
CA VAL A 262 5.39 -17.02 7.68
C VAL A 262 4.74 -15.85 8.41
N LEU A 263 5.46 -15.24 9.35
CA LEU A 263 5.13 -13.97 10.00
C LEU A 263 6.05 -12.88 9.46
N GLY A 264 5.48 -11.76 9.02
CA GLY A 264 6.22 -10.67 8.40
C GLY A 264 5.87 -9.28 8.90
N ALA A 265 6.89 -8.42 8.92
CA ALA A 265 6.81 -6.98 9.06
C ALA A 265 8.15 -6.41 8.53
N HIS A 266 8.19 -5.16 8.07
CA HIS A 266 9.47 -4.58 7.68
C HIS A 266 10.17 -3.91 8.85
N LEU A 267 11.48 -4.07 8.90
CA LEU A 267 12.32 -3.59 9.99
C LEU A 267 12.81 -2.15 9.76
N ASP A 268 13.01 -1.78 8.49
CA ASP A 268 13.41 -0.43 8.15
C ASP A 268 12.27 0.57 8.35
N SER A 269 12.63 1.84 8.41
CA SER A 269 11.70 2.96 8.46
C SER A 269 12.38 4.19 7.88
N TYR A 270 11.60 5.21 7.54
CA TYR A 270 12.17 6.56 7.47
C TYR A 270 12.71 7.03 8.83
N ASP A 271 13.53 8.07 8.78
CA ASP A 271 14.37 8.48 9.91
C ASP A 271 14.16 9.92 10.37
N VAL A 272 13.11 10.61 9.90
CA VAL A 272 12.76 11.94 10.43
C VAL A 272 12.26 11.88 11.88
N ALA A 273 11.64 10.76 12.28
CA ALA A 273 11.22 10.46 13.63
C ALA A 273 11.81 9.11 14.07
N SER A 274 11.00 8.18 14.58
CA SER A 274 11.47 6.89 15.10
C SER A 274 10.94 5.65 14.36
N GLY A 275 10.04 5.83 13.40
CA GLY A 275 9.40 4.72 12.67
C GLY A 275 8.67 3.78 13.62
N ALA A 276 7.92 4.36 14.57
CA ALA A 276 7.23 3.62 15.61
C ALA A 276 5.93 3.02 15.08
N VAL A 277 5.14 3.82 14.38
CA VAL A 277 3.93 3.39 13.69
C VAL A 277 4.31 2.62 12.44
N ASP A 278 5.27 3.13 11.66
CA ASP A 278 5.74 2.54 10.40
C ASP A 278 7.25 2.20 10.45
N ASN A 279 7.65 0.95 10.71
CA ASN A 279 6.80 -0.18 11.13
C ASN A 279 7.35 -0.90 12.36
N GLY A 280 7.88 -0.13 13.32
CA GLY A 280 8.23 -0.64 14.64
C GLY A 280 7.06 -1.39 15.29
N SER A 281 5.84 -0.90 15.11
CA SER A 281 4.61 -1.47 15.65
C SER A 281 4.35 -2.89 15.14
N GLY A 282 4.49 -3.14 13.84
CA GLY A 282 4.36 -4.47 13.23
C GLY A 282 5.48 -5.42 13.66
N VAL A 283 6.74 -4.95 13.63
CA VAL A 283 7.89 -5.75 14.08
C VAL A 283 7.71 -6.20 15.52
N ALA A 284 7.37 -5.28 16.42
CA ALA A 284 7.16 -5.59 17.83
C ALA A 284 5.99 -6.55 18.06
N ARG A 285 4.89 -6.45 17.28
CA ARG A 285 3.77 -7.39 17.33
C ARG A 285 4.17 -8.79 16.89
N MET A 286 4.94 -8.90 15.80
CA MET A 286 5.41 -10.19 15.28
C MET A 286 6.41 -10.87 16.22
N MET A 287 7.37 -10.10 16.72
CA MET A 287 8.33 -10.59 17.72
C MET A 287 7.63 -11.07 18.98
N GLU A 288 6.68 -10.30 19.51
CA GLU A 288 5.93 -10.69 20.69
C GLU A 288 5.09 -11.95 20.43
N ALA A 289 4.46 -12.08 19.27
CA ALA A 289 3.70 -13.27 18.92
C ALA A 289 4.58 -14.54 18.95
N VAL A 290 5.80 -14.45 18.39
CA VAL A 290 6.79 -15.54 18.47
C VAL A 290 7.19 -15.84 19.91
N ARG A 291 7.50 -14.81 20.71
CA ARG A 291 7.87 -14.99 22.13
C ARG A 291 6.77 -15.68 22.92
N LEU A 292 5.50 -15.32 22.71
CA LEU A 292 4.34 -15.95 23.35
C LEU A 292 4.21 -17.44 22.97
N LEU A 293 4.43 -17.79 21.69
CA LEU A 293 4.42 -19.18 21.24
C LEU A 293 5.55 -20.00 21.87
N VAL A 294 6.78 -19.46 21.90
CA VAL A 294 7.93 -20.11 22.53
C VAL A 294 7.71 -20.27 24.04
N LYS A 295 7.29 -19.21 24.73
CA LYS A 295 7.11 -19.20 26.19
C LYS A 295 5.95 -20.08 26.66
N SER A 296 4.90 -20.21 25.85
CA SER A 296 3.81 -21.18 26.09
C SER A 296 4.22 -22.62 25.81
N LYS A 297 5.41 -22.86 25.22
CA LYS A 297 5.88 -24.16 24.74
C LYS A 297 4.95 -24.76 23.69
N ALA A 298 4.36 -23.90 22.85
CA ALA A 298 3.47 -24.33 21.80
C ALA A 298 4.20 -25.26 20.82
N LYS A 299 3.59 -26.41 20.55
CA LYS A 299 4.06 -27.33 19.51
C LYS A 299 3.26 -27.03 18.24
N LEU A 300 3.98 -26.66 17.18
CA LEU A 300 3.38 -26.40 15.88
C LEU A 300 3.55 -27.65 15.00
N LYS A 301 2.50 -28.05 14.28
CA LYS A 301 2.60 -29.12 13.27
C LYS A 301 3.47 -28.65 12.11
N ARG A 302 3.28 -27.41 11.64
CA ARG A 302 4.08 -26.74 10.60
C ARG A 302 5.24 -25.95 11.19
N SER A 303 6.29 -25.76 10.40
CA SER A 303 7.39 -24.86 10.75
C SER A 303 6.93 -23.41 10.73
N LEU A 304 7.51 -22.59 11.61
CA LEU A 304 7.26 -21.16 11.69
C LEU A 304 8.51 -20.42 11.23
N ILE A 305 8.33 -19.49 10.30
CA ILE A 305 9.33 -18.50 9.89
C ILE A 305 8.83 -17.14 10.36
N ILE A 306 9.63 -16.41 11.13
CA ILE A 306 9.49 -14.96 11.26
C ILE A 306 10.51 -14.30 10.33
N GLN A 307 10.05 -13.39 9.49
CA GLN A 307 10.88 -12.65 8.56
C GLN A 307 10.64 -11.15 8.74
N LEU A 308 11.67 -10.46 9.21
CA LEU A 308 11.64 -9.01 9.39
C LEU A 308 12.40 -8.37 8.23
N PHE A 309 11.63 -7.83 7.28
CA PHE A 309 12.11 -7.48 5.95
C PHE A 309 13.01 -6.24 5.95
N ALA A 310 13.98 -6.23 5.04
CA ALA A 310 14.78 -5.05 4.73
C ALA A 310 14.17 -4.25 3.57
N ALA A 311 14.34 -2.93 3.62
CA ALA A 311 14.13 -2.04 2.49
C ALA A 311 12.72 -2.14 1.87
N GLU A 312 11.69 -2.26 2.70
CA GLU A 312 10.30 -2.13 2.28
C GLU A 312 10.06 -0.72 1.73
N GLU A 313 10.57 0.29 2.44
CA GLU A 313 10.43 1.71 2.15
C GLU A 313 11.02 2.11 0.78
N ARG A 314 11.92 1.26 0.26
CA ARG A 314 12.54 1.40 -1.05
C ARG A 314 11.88 0.56 -2.14
N GLY A 315 10.69 0.05 -1.87
CA GLY A 315 9.83 -0.65 -2.82
C GLY A 315 9.87 -2.17 -2.69
N LEU A 316 9.73 -2.68 -1.46
CA LEU A 316 9.62 -4.12 -1.15
C LEU A 316 10.89 -4.92 -1.51
N LEU A 317 12.09 -4.33 -1.39
CA LEU A 317 13.29 -4.97 -1.91
C LEU A 317 13.61 -6.28 -1.17
N GLY A 318 13.42 -6.30 0.15
CA GLY A 318 13.62 -7.50 0.98
C GLY A 318 12.67 -8.64 0.62
N SER A 319 11.36 -8.41 0.63
CA SER A 319 10.43 -9.51 0.30
C SER A 319 10.53 -9.96 -1.15
N LYS A 320 10.80 -9.05 -2.10
CA LYS A 320 11.04 -9.43 -3.50
C LYS A 320 12.30 -10.28 -3.65
N ALA A 321 13.41 -9.90 -3.00
CA ALA A 321 14.65 -10.67 -3.05
C ALA A 321 14.41 -12.08 -2.51
N TRP A 322 13.79 -12.20 -1.33
CA TRP A 322 13.53 -13.48 -0.70
C TRP A 322 12.62 -14.37 -1.54
N VAL A 323 11.48 -13.84 -2.00
CA VAL A 323 10.52 -14.59 -2.83
C VAL A 323 11.15 -15.06 -4.15
N ASN A 324 12.03 -14.26 -4.74
CA ASN A 324 12.76 -14.67 -5.94
C ASN A 324 13.82 -15.74 -5.66
N GLY A 325 14.48 -15.69 -4.50
CA GLY A 325 15.49 -16.66 -4.09
C GLY A 325 14.91 -18.00 -3.61
N HIS A 326 13.66 -18.04 -3.16
CA HIS A 326 13.06 -19.19 -2.47
C HIS A 326 11.81 -19.75 -3.16
N LYS A 327 11.79 -19.76 -4.50
CA LYS A 327 10.65 -20.24 -5.31
C LYS A 327 10.18 -21.64 -4.95
N ASP A 328 11.09 -22.51 -4.51
CA ASP A 328 10.82 -23.88 -4.10
C ASP A 328 10.10 -23.99 -2.74
N LEU A 329 10.23 -22.97 -1.87
CA LEU A 329 9.51 -22.89 -0.60
C LEU A 329 8.10 -22.34 -0.76
N LEU A 330 7.85 -21.49 -1.75
CA LEU A 330 6.57 -20.78 -1.89
C LEU A 330 5.34 -21.71 -1.93
N PRO A 331 5.34 -22.86 -2.65
CA PRO A 331 4.22 -23.80 -2.63
C PRO A 331 3.97 -24.44 -1.26
N LYS A 332 4.98 -24.46 -0.39
CA LYS A 332 4.96 -25.07 0.95
C LYS A 332 4.53 -24.11 2.06
N ILE A 333 4.34 -22.83 1.75
CA ILE A 333 3.84 -21.84 2.70
C ILE A 333 2.31 -21.91 2.76
N THR A 334 1.73 -22.21 3.92
CA THR A 334 0.27 -22.27 4.08
C THR A 334 -0.35 -20.89 4.12
N VAL A 335 0.33 -19.94 4.78
CA VAL A 335 -0.08 -18.55 4.88
C VAL A 335 1.13 -17.69 5.24
N MET A 336 1.14 -16.45 4.74
CA MET A 336 2.02 -15.39 5.22
C MET A 336 1.17 -14.31 5.87
N LEU A 337 1.32 -14.12 7.18
CA LEU A 337 0.65 -13.04 7.91
C LEU A 337 1.62 -11.87 8.00
N ASN A 338 1.25 -10.73 7.42
CA ASN A 338 2.03 -9.49 7.47
C ASN A 338 1.34 -8.47 8.37
N HIS A 339 2.12 -7.70 9.12
CA HIS A 339 1.60 -6.55 9.87
C HIS A 339 2.34 -5.28 9.50
N ASP A 340 1.64 -4.40 8.80
CA ASP A 340 2.11 -3.11 8.33
C ASP A 340 0.89 -2.19 8.11
N SER A 341 0.26 -1.83 9.22
CA SER A 341 -1.02 -1.11 9.23
C SER A 341 -1.13 -0.12 10.38
N GLY A 342 0.03 0.26 10.93
CA GLY A 342 0.17 1.17 12.05
C GLY A 342 -0.38 0.64 13.37
N THR A 343 -0.82 1.55 14.23
CA THR A 343 -1.09 1.22 15.64
C THR A 343 -2.50 0.71 15.93
N ASN A 344 -3.45 0.86 14.99
CA ASN A 344 -4.82 0.40 15.22
C ASN A 344 -4.87 -1.10 15.57
N PRO A 345 -5.85 -1.53 16.39
CA PRO A 345 -5.94 -2.92 16.81
C PRO A 345 -6.29 -3.81 15.63
N VAL A 346 -5.68 -5.00 15.58
CA VAL A 346 -6.09 -6.10 14.70
C VAL A 346 -7.42 -6.64 15.21
N ILE A 347 -8.47 -6.42 14.42
CA ILE A 347 -9.85 -6.81 14.70
C ILE A 347 -10.37 -7.90 13.76
N GLY A 348 -9.53 -8.41 12.86
CA GLY A 348 -9.99 -9.50 12.01
C GLY A 348 -8.97 -10.06 11.03
N LEU A 349 -9.39 -11.15 10.40
CA LEU A 349 -8.69 -11.81 9.30
C LEU A 349 -9.62 -11.79 8.07
N GLY A 350 -9.20 -11.08 7.02
CA GLY A 350 -9.91 -11.04 5.75
C GLY A 350 -9.40 -12.09 4.78
N VAL A 351 -10.25 -13.03 4.35
CA VAL A 351 -9.85 -14.15 3.48
C VAL A 351 -10.92 -14.48 2.42
N PRO A 352 -10.53 -14.96 1.21
CA PRO A 352 -11.45 -15.49 0.22
C PRO A 352 -12.27 -16.68 0.73
N LYS A 353 -13.46 -16.89 0.18
CA LYS A 353 -14.41 -17.94 0.59
C LYS A 353 -13.78 -19.34 0.82
N PRO A 354 -12.93 -19.89 -0.08
CA PRO A 354 -12.34 -21.21 0.16
C PRO A 354 -11.51 -21.26 1.45
N ILE A 355 -10.74 -20.21 1.72
CA ILE A 355 -9.94 -20.09 2.95
C ILE A 355 -10.84 -19.80 4.15
N TYR A 356 -11.85 -18.94 3.99
CA TYR A 356 -12.84 -18.66 5.04
C TYR A 356 -13.41 -19.97 5.59
N ASP A 357 -13.91 -20.84 4.71
CA ASP A 357 -14.49 -22.13 5.10
C ASP A 357 -13.48 -23.03 5.81
N ALA A 358 -12.23 -23.04 5.33
CA ALA A 358 -11.16 -23.84 5.92
C ALA A 358 -10.75 -23.36 7.33
N VAL A 359 -10.68 -22.05 7.56
CA VAL A 359 -10.20 -21.49 8.84
C VAL A 359 -11.30 -21.21 9.86
N ARG A 360 -12.57 -21.18 9.43
CA ARG A 360 -13.72 -20.89 10.30
C ARG A 360 -13.73 -21.71 11.60
N PRO A 361 -13.48 -23.03 11.62
CA PRO A 361 -13.47 -23.81 12.86
C PRO A 361 -12.35 -23.42 13.81
N VAL A 362 -11.16 -23.07 13.29
CA VAL A 362 -9.98 -22.77 14.11
C VAL A 362 -9.91 -21.30 14.55
N VAL A 363 -10.64 -20.41 13.89
CA VAL A 363 -10.77 -18.99 14.27
C VAL A 363 -11.93 -18.74 15.25
N ALA A 364 -12.97 -19.59 15.27
CA ALA A 364 -14.12 -19.45 16.18
C ALA A 364 -13.75 -19.31 17.67
N PRO A 365 -12.75 -20.03 18.21
CA PRO A 365 -12.31 -19.84 19.58
C PRO A 365 -11.71 -18.46 19.85
N ILE A 366 -11.01 -17.88 18.88
CA ILE A 366 -10.42 -16.54 18.99
C ILE A 366 -11.54 -15.49 19.07
N GLU A 367 -12.56 -15.59 18.22
CA GLU A 367 -13.72 -14.67 18.26
C GLU A 367 -14.52 -14.76 19.56
N SER A 368 -14.47 -15.89 20.26
CA SER A 368 -15.17 -16.07 21.54
C SER A 368 -14.47 -15.39 22.73
N LEU A 369 -13.23 -14.91 22.54
CA LEU A 369 -12.49 -14.20 23.59
C LEU A 369 -13.14 -12.84 23.86
N LYS A 370 -13.32 -12.53 25.14
CA LYS A 370 -13.83 -11.23 25.60
C LYS A 370 -12.68 -10.22 25.65
N LEU A 371 -12.32 -9.70 24.49
CA LEU A 371 -11.25 -8.72 24.30
C LEU A 371 -11.79 -7.30 24.21
N ALA A 372 -10.93 -6.30 24.40
CA ALA A 372 -11.30 -4.89 24.27
C ALA A 372 -11.70 -4.54 22.82
N TYR A 373 -11.01 -5.14 21.84
CA TYR A 373 -11.34 -5.03 20.43
C TYR A 373 -11.73 -6.41 19.89
N PRO A 374 -13.03 -6.69 19.69
CA PRO A 374 -13.49 -7.98 19.21
C PRO A 374 -12.87 -8.36 17.85
N PHE A 375 -12.46 -9.62 17.73
CA PHE A 375 -11.91 -10.17 16.50
C PHE A 375 -13.02 -10.80 15.64
N ALA A 376 -12.90 -10.71 14.32
CA ALA A 376 -13.83 -11.34 13.37
C ALA A 376 -13.12 -11.94 12.14
N LEU A 377 -13.58 -13.10 11.70
CA LEU A 377 -13.26 -13.65 10.39
C LEU A 377 -14.21 -13.03 9.35
N ILE A 378 -13.64 -12.45 8.30
CA ILE A 378 -14.39 -11.72 7.28
C ILE A 378 -14.10 -12.34 5.92
N GLU A 379 -15.17 -12.66 5.19
CA GLU A 379 -15.05 -13.09 3.80
C GLU A 379 -14.70 -11.88 2.91
N THR A 380 -13.68 -12.06 2.06
CA THR A 380 -13.22 -11.05 1.11
C THR A 380 -13.28 -11.56 -0.32
N GLY A 381 -13.02 -10.65 -1.27
CA GLY A 381 -12.68 -11.02 -2.64
C GLY A 381 -11.42 -11.89 -2.73
N LYS A 382 -11.17 -12.45 -3.91
CA LYS A 382 -10.01 -13.29 -4.21
C LYS A 382 -8.72 -12.48 -4.20
N TYR A 383 -7.62 -13.13 -3.87
CA TYR A 383 -6.29 -12.51 -3.94
C TYR A 383 -5.87 -12.25 -5.39
N ARG A 384 -4.99 -11.26 -5.55
CA ARG A 384 -4.54 -10.78 -6.86
C ARG A 384 -3.05 -11.02 -7.01
N LYS A 385 -2.66 -11.67 -8.11
CA LYS A 385 -1.27 -11.84 -8.55
C LYS A 385 -0.82 -10.70 -9.48
N ALA A 386 -1.21 -9.47 -9.16
CA ALA A 386 -0.92 -8.29 -9.98
C ALA A 386 -1.06 -6.99 -9.19
N GLY A 387 -0.71 -5.88 -9.85
CA GLY A 387 -0.78 -4.53 -9.30
C GLY A 387 0.52 -4.09 -8.65
N ARG A 388 0.49 -2.91 -8.03
CA ARG A 388 1.57 -2.44 -7.16
C ARG A 388 1.21 -2.78 -5.72
N GLY A 389 2.12 -3.45 -5.02
CA GLY A 389 2.04 -3.69 -3.58
C GLY A 389 2.36 -2.45 -2.77
N GLY A 390 1.76 -2.35 -1.60
CA GLY A 390 2.10 -1.35 -0.59
C GLY A 390 2.65 -1.95 0.71
N THR A 391 3.00 -3.23 0.72
CA THR A 391 3.72 -3.90 1.81
C THR A 391 4.21 -5.28 1.35
N ASP A 392 5.03 -5.96 2.17
CA ASP A 392 5.74 -7.20 1.82
C ASP A 392 4.83 -8.39 1.48
N SER A 393 3.61 -8.46 2.03
CA SER A 393 2.62 -9.50 1.69
C SER A 393 2.30 -9.55 0.19
N HIS A 394 2.47 -8.42 -0.52
CA HIS A 394 2.26 -8.36 -1.95
C HIS A 394 3.23 -9.26 -2.72
N SER A 395 4.51 -9.30 -2.35
CA SER A 395 5.52 -10.15 -3.00
C SER A 395 5.13 -11.64 -2.94
N PHE A 396 4.49 -12.07 -1.85
CA PHE A 396 3.98 -13.44 -1.67
C PHE A 396 2.70 -13.70 -2.49
N ASN A 397 1.75 -12.76 -2.46
CA ASN A 397 0.51 -12.85 -3.24
C ASN A 397 0.78 -12.95 -4.74
N MET A 398 1.80 -12.24 -5.25
CA MET A 398 2.25 -12.31 -6.65
C MET A 398 2.61 -13.74 -7.09
N GLU A 399 3.09 -14.57 -6.17
CA GLU A 399 3.50 -15.95 -6.41
C GLU A 399 2.45 -16.99 -5.95
N GLY A 400 1.22 -16.54 -5.69
CA GLY A 400 0.11 -17.41 -5.32
C GLY A 400 0.19 -17.96 -3.89
N VAL A 401 1.00 -17.37 -3.01
CA VAL A 401 1.02 -17.68 -1.57
C VAL A 401 -0.09 -16.89 -0.88
N PRO A 402 -1.01 -17.53 -0.14
CA PRO A 402 -2.04 -16.80 0.62
C PRO A 402 -1.41 -15.83 1.62
N ALA A 403 -1.54 -14.53 1.37
CA ALA A 403 -1.08 -13.50 2.28
C ALA A 403 -2.22 -12.51 2.60
N PRO A 404 -3.14 -12.88 3.51
CA PRO A 404 -4.30 -12.07 3.88
C PRO A 404 -3.90 -10.76 4.55
N TRP A 405 -4.76 -9.75 4.38
CA TRP A 405 -4.67 -8.52 5.16
C TRP A 405 -5.26 -8.74 6.56
N LEU A 406 -4.49 -8.41 7.59
CA LEU A 406 -5.00 -8.31 8.96
C LEU A 406 -5.82 -7.03 9.07
N ILE A 407 -7.12 -7.17 9.35
CA ILE A 407 -8.04 -6.05 9.37
C ILE A 407 -7.80 -5.25 10.65
N THR A 408 -7.44 -3.99 10.49
CA THR A 408 -7.23 -3.04 11.60
C THR A 408 -8.26 -1.93 11.57
N ARG A 409 -8.80 -1.56 12.73
CA ARG A 409 -9.73 -0.43 12.84
C ARG A 409 -9.66 0.20 14.21
N GLY A 410 -9.52 1.52 14.26
CA GLY A 410 -9.49 2.28 15.49
C GLY A 410 -9.42 3.78 15.21
N PRO A 411 -9.19 4.59 16.25
CA PRO A 411 -9.21 6.05 16.13
C PRO A 411 -8.00 6.63 15.40
N HIS A 412 -6.88 5.89 15.34
CA HIS A 412 -5.65 6.38 14.76
C HIS A 412 -5.76 6.53 13.23
N GLN A 413 -5.33 7.68 12.72
CA GLN A 413 -5.34 8.01 11.30
C GLN A 413 -3.94 7.76 10.70
N TYR A 414 -3.73 6.59 10.10
CA TYR A 414 -2.41 6.20 9.56
C TYR A 414 -1.83 7.24 8.61
N GLY A 415 -2.64 7.71 7.65
CA GLY A 415 -2.20 8.62 6.60
C GLY A 415 -1.78 10.03 7.06
N THR A 416 -2.02 10.41 8.31
CA THR A 416 -1.55 11.68 8.88
C THR A 416 -0.20 11.56 9.57
N ILE A 417 0.22 10.35 9.96
CA ILE A 417 1.41 10.10 10.77
C ILE A 417 2.52 9.42 9.95
N TRP A 418 2.10 8.51 9.06
CA TRP A 418 2.94 7.77 8.13
C TRP A 418 3.97 8.66 7.40
N HIS A 419 5.26 8.34 7.55
CA HIS A 419 6.41 9.07 6.98
C HIS A 419 6.60 10.53 7.44
N THR A 420 6.07 10.88 8.61
CA THR A 420 6.18 12.25 9.13
C THR A 420 7.03 12.31 10.38
N ASP A 421 7.35 13.53 10.79
CA ASP A 421 7.95 13.85 12.09
C ASP A 421 7.08 13.46 13.30
N LEU A 422 5.81 13.06 13.09
CA LEU A 422 4.95 12.47 14.10
C LEU A 422 5.06 10.95 14.21
N ASP A 423 5.87 10.27 13.40
CA ASP A 423 6.02 8.81 13.48
C ASP A 423 6.88 8.39 14.68
N SER A 424 6.30 8.56 15.87
CA SER A 424 6.95 8.49 17.16
C SER A 424 6.25 7.53 18.12
N TYR A 425 7.00 7.09 19.15
CA TYR A 425 6.54 6.11 20.13
C TYR A 425 5.25 6.51 20.85
N ASP A 426 5.02 7.81 21.07
CA ASP A 426 3.83 8.35 21.71
C ASP A 426 2.54 8.21 20.88
N GLN A 427 2.64 7.91 19.58
CA GLN A 427 1.47 7.63 18.74
C GLN A 427 0.88 6.23 18.96
N ILE A 428 1.53 5.39 19.77
CA ILE A 428 1.18 3.98 19.91
C ILE A 428 0.03 3.79 20.90
N ILE A 429 -1.04 3.13 20.44
CA ILE A 429 -2.14 2.68 21.27
C ILE A 429 -1.71 1.36 21.95
N VAL A 430 -1.28 1.46 23.21
CA VAL A 430 -0.71 0.34 23.99
C VAL A 430 -1.62 -0.89 24.00
N ASP A 431 -2.87 -0.76 24.41
CA ASP A 431 -3.79 -1.90 24.49
C ASP A 431 -4.03 -2.56 23.11
N ALA A 432 -4.00 -1.77 22.04
CA ALA A 432 -4.11 -2.28 20.67
C ALA A 432 -2.84 -3.03 20.24
N GLN A 433 -1.66 -2.54 20.64
CA GLN A 433 -0.37 -3.19 20.41
C GLN A 433 -0.33 -4.57 21.06
N GLU A 434 -0.68 -4.65 22.34
CA GLU A 434 -0.68 -5.89 23.11
C GLU A 434 -1.71 -6.87 22.57
N GLN A 435 -2.96 -6.44 22.35
CA GLN A 435 -3.99 -7.32 21.84
C GLN A 435 -3.66 -7.86 20.45
N SER A 436 -3.10 -7.02 19.56
CA SER A 436 -2.74 -7.44 18.21
C SER A 436 -1.66 -8.53 18.22
N SER A 437 -0.66 -8.40 19.08
CA SER A 437 0.37 -9.45 19.23
C SER A 437 -0.22 -10.78 19.73
N LEU A 438 -1.18 -10.74 20.66
CA LEU A 438 -1.91 -11.91 21.11
C LEU A 438 -2.74 -12.54 19.97
N MET A 439 -3.44 -11.72 19.18
CA MET A 439 -4.23 -12.22 18.05
C MET A 439 -3.35 -12.90 17.00
N ILE A 440 -2.20 -12.30 16.67
CA ILE A 440 -1.24 -12.90 15.74
C ILE A 440 -0.71 -14.23 16.28
N ALA A 441 -0.37 -14.32 17.58
CA ALA A 441 0.08 -15.57 18.19
C ALA A 441 -0.98 -16.67 18.10
N LEU A 442 -2.24 -16.35 18.42
CA LEU A 442 -3.34 -17.32 18.38
C LEU A 442 -3.67 -17.76 16.95
N LEU A 443 -3.71 -16.82 15.98
CA LEU A 443 -3.90 -17.14 14.57
C LEU A 443 -2.80 -18.06 14.06
N THR A 444 -1.55 -17.76 14.41
CA THR A 444 -0.39 -18.57 14.05
C THR A 444 -0.51 -19.98 14.61
N TYR A 445 -0.78 -20.10 15.92
CA TYR A 445 -0.96 -21.39 16.59
C TYR A 445 -2.06 -22.23 15.93
N GLN A 446 -3.23 -21.63 15.68
CA GLN A 446 -4.38 -22.31 15.14
C GLN A 446 -4.14 -22.77 13.69
N ILE A 447 -3.65 -21.89 12.81
CA ILE A 447 -3.41 -22.22 11.40
C ILE A 447 -2.25 -23.22 11.24
N ALA A 448 -1.17 -23.05 12.00
CA ALA A 448 -0.03 -23.96 11.96
C ALA A 448 -0.38 -25.39 12.39
N ASN A 449 -1.47 -25.58 13.15
CA ASN A 449 -1.91 -26.88 13.67
C ASN A 449 -3.10 -27.50 12.92
N MET A 450 -3.58 -26.88 11.85
CA MET A 450 -4.57 -27.47 10.95
C MET A 450 -4.02 -28.75 10.28
N ASP A 451 -4.89 -29.70 9.94
CA ASP A 451 -4.48 -30.96 9.29
C ASP A 451 -4.13 -30.79 7.80
N LYS A 452 -4.55 -29.69 7.19
CA LYS A 452 -4.29 -29.36 5.78
C LYS A 452 -3.86 -27.92 5.64
N MET A 453 -3.05 -27.65 4.61
CA MET A 453 -2.75 -26.28 4.20
C MET A 453 -4.01 -25.54 3.73
N LEU A 454 -3.94 -24.22 3.75
CA LEU A 454 -5.02 -23.38 3.23
C LEU A 454 -5.21 -23.61 1.73
N PRO A 455 -6.47 -23.66 1.25
CA PRO A 455 -6.75 -23.88 -0.17
C PRO A 455 -6.28 -22.71 -1.02
N ARG A 456 -5.56 -23.02 -2.09
CA ARG A 456 -5.14 -22.04 -3.12
C ARG A 456 -6.11 -21.97 -4.29
N GLU A 457 -6.70 -23.11 -4.65
CA GLU A 457 -7.71 -23.20 -5.68
C GLU A 457 -8.93 -22.35 -5.30
N GLY A 458 -9.38 -21.51 -6.23
CA GLY A 458 -10.47 -20.56 -6.00
C GLY A 458 -10.13 -19.36 -5.11
N SER A 459 -8.95 -19.32 -4.47
CA SER A 459 -8.54 -18.22 -3.58
C SER A 459 -7.86 -17.05 -4.33
N PHE A 460 -7.37 -17.29 -5.55
CA PHE A 460 -6.75 -16.29 -6.40
C PHE A 460 -7.61 -16.00 -7.63
N LEU A 461 -7.53 -14.76 -8.13
CA LEU A 461 -8.01 -14.45 -9.47
C LEU A 461 -7.21 -15.25 -10.51
N GLU A 462 -7.93 -15.70 -11.53
CA GLU A 462 -7.37 -16.34 -12.69
C GLU A 462 -6.64 -15.33 -13.58
N ASP A 463 -5.89 -15.82 -14.56
CA ASP A 463 -5.31 -14.99 -15.60
C ASP A 463 -6.41 -14.26 -16.39
N GLY A 464 -6.18 -12.99 -16.72
CA GLY A 464 -7.17 -12.14 -17.37
C GLY A 464 -6.92 -10.64 -17.18
N VAL A 465 -7.81 -9.86 -17.80
CA VAL A 465 -7.86 -8.40 -17.64
C VAL A 465 -9.08 -8.07 -16.78
N TYR A 466 -8.87 -7.30 -15.72
CA TYR A 466 -9.91 -6.91 -14.78
C TYR A 466 -10.03 -5.39 -14.70
N ALA A 467 -11.25 -4.89 -14.58
CA ALA A 467 -11.55 -3.49 -14.31
C ALA A 467 -12.13 -3.33 -12.91
N ASP A 468 -11.43 -2.57 -12.08
CA ASP A 468 -11.83 -2.27 -10.71
C ASP A 468 -12.48 -0.89 -10.67
N PHE A 469 -13.78 -0.85 -10.42
CA PHE A 469 -14.56 0.37 -10.33
C PHE A 469 -14.56 0.88 -8.90
N ASN A 470 -14.15 2.12 -8.71
CA ASN A 470 -14.33 2.85 -7.47
C ASN A 470 -15.48 3.86 -7.64
N THR A 471 -16.56 3.67 -6.90
CA THR A 471 -17.79 4.49 -7.03
C THR A 471 -18.16 5.17 -5.71
N SER A 472 -19.10 6.12 -5.76
CA SER A 472 -19.72 6.70 -4.56
C SER A 472 -20.43 5.68 -3.65
N LYS A 473 -20.72 4.45 -4.13
CA LYS A 473 -21.40 3.39 -3.38
C LYS A 473 -20.47 2.27 -2.89
N GLY A 474 -19.19 2.34 -3.22
CA GLY A 474 -18.20 1.31 -2.92
C GLY A 474 -17.48 0.84 -4.17
N ARG A 475 -16.76 -0.28 -4.03
CA ARG A 475 -15.94 -0.86 -5.09
C ARG A 475 -16.55 -2.16 -5.60
N PHE A 476 -16.42 -2.39 -6.90
CA PHE A 476 -16.75 -3.66 -7.53
C PHE A 476 -15.75 -3.96 -8.66
N SER A 477 -15.63 -5.21 -9.06
CA SER A 477 -14.65 -5.65 -10.06
C SER A 477 -15.33 -6.42 -11.18
N VAL A 478 -14.84 -6.22 -12.39
CA VAL A 478 -15.32 -6.86 -13.62
C VAL A 478 -14.17 -7.63 -14.27
N LYS A 479 -14.39 -8.88 -14.69
CA LYS A 479 -13.48 -9.61 -15.58
C LYS A 479 -13.85 -9.28 -17.02
N LEU A 480 -12.87 -8.82 -17.80
CA LEU A 480 -13.05 -8.41 -19.20
C LEU A 480 -12.69 -9.55 -20.15
N GLU A 481 -13.49 -9.71 -21.20
CA GLU A 481 -13.38 -10.76 -22.22
C GLU A 481 -12.39 -10.37 -23.33
N TYR A 482 -11.16 -10.02 -22.97
CA TYR A 482 -10.17 -9.44 -23.89
C TYR A 482 -9.72 -10.38 -25.03
N GLU A 483 -9.89 -11.70 -24.89
CA GLU A 483 -9.60 -12.67 -25.96
C GLU A 483 -10.78 -12.85 -26.93
N LYS A 484 -12.03 -12.71 -26.45
CA LYS A 484 -13.24 -12.90 -27.26
C LYS A 484 -13.75 -11.60 -27.87
N ALA A 485 -13.62 -10.49 -27.15
CA ALA A 485 -13.99 -9.14 -27.57
C ALA A 485 -12.78 -8.17 -27.53
N PRO A 486 -11.65 -8.48 -28.19
CA PRO A 486 -10.43 -7.69 -28.10
C PRO A 486 -10.59 -6.25 -28.55
N MET A 487 -11.41 -5.97 -29.58
CA MET A 487 -11.62 -4.60 -30.07
C MET A 487 -12.30 -3.75 -28.99
N THR A 488 -13.37 -4.28 -28.42
CA THR A 488 -14.18 -3.58 -27.42
C THR A 488 -13.43 -3.41 -26.10
N VAL A 489 -12.74 -4.45 -25.65
CA VAL A 489 -11.90 -4.37 -24.45
C VAL A 489 -10.72 -3.42 -24.67
N SER A 490 -10.12 -3.39 -25.87
CA SER A 490 -9.06 -2.44 -26.21
C SER A 490 -9.56 -1.00 -26.10
N ASN A 491 -10.74 -0.71 -26.64
CA ASN A 491 -11.37 0.60 -26.52
C ASN A 491 -11.60 0.98 -25.04
N PHE A 492 -12.27 0.11 -24.28
CA PHE A 492 -12.62 0.40 -22.88
C PHE A 492 -11.37 0.62 -22.02
N VAL A 493 -10.41 -0.32 -22.08
CA VAL A 493 -9.18 -0.27 -21.29
C VAL A 493 -8.32 0.93 -21.71
N GLY A 494 -8.19 1.20 -23.01
CA GLY A 494 -7.42 2.32 -23.52
C GLY A 494 -7.98 3.67 -23.09
N LEU A 495 -9.30 3.81 -23.01
CA LEU A 495 -9.97 5.00 -22.46
C LEU A 495 -9.80 5.12 -20.94
N VAL A 496 -9.87 4.00 -20.19
CA VAL A 496 -9.58 4.00 -18.74
C VAL A 496 -8.16 4.48 -18.46
N GLU A 497 -7.18 4.00 -19.23
CA GLU A 497 -5.76 4.32 -19.03
C GLU A 497 -5.31 5.63 -19.71
N GLY A 498 -6.18 6.30 -20.47
CA GLY A 498 -5.84 7.52 -21.22
C GLY A 498 -4.89 7.28 -22.41
N LYS A 499 -4.81 6.05 -22.92
CA LYS A 499 -3.94 5.62 -24.03
C LYS A 499 -4.61 5.73 -25.41
N ILE A 500 -5.92 5.96 -25.44
CA ILE A 500 -6.65 6.22 -26.68
C ILE A 500 -6.90 7.73 -26.81
N LYS A 501 -6.38 8.29 -27.90
CA LYS A 501 -6.65 9.67 -28.29
C LYS A 501 -8.15 9.85 -28.56
N ASN A 502 -8.73 10.89 -28.00
CA ASN A 502 -10.16 11.17 -28.08
C ASN A 502 -10.43 12.68 -27.96
N ASP A 503 -11.63 13.11 -28.32
CA ASP A 503 -12.01 14.53 -28.35
C ASP A 503 -12.50 15.08 -27.00
N ALA A 504 -12.65 14.21 -25.99
CA ALA A 504 -13.30 14.58 -24.72
C ALA A 504 -12.32 14.88 -23.58
N VAL A 505 -11.11 14.32 -23.61
CA VAL A 505 -10.06 14.57 -22.63
C VAL A 505 -8.69 14.63 -23.31
N ALA A 506 -7.76 15.39 -22.73
CA ALA A 506 -6.38 15.39 -23.18
C ALA A 506 -5.75 13.99 -23.08
N GLU A 507 -4.82 13.70 -23.99
CA GLU A 507 -4.06 12.45 -24.00
C GLU A 507 -3.36 12.19 -22.66
N GLY A 508 -3.35 10.94 -22.21
CA GLY A 508 -2.84 10.54 -20.90
C GLY A 508 -3.81 10.79 -19.73
N LYS A 509 -4.98 11.41 -19.95
CA LYS A 509 -6.01 11.54 -18.91
C LYS A 509 -7.03 10.39 -18.97
N PRO A 510 -7.35 9.74 -17.83
CA PRO A 510 -8.41 8.74 -17.75
C PRO A 510 -9.77 9.31 -18.18
N TYR A 511 -10.45 8.65 -19.12
CA TYR A 511 -11.69 9.13 -19.71
C TYR A 511 -12.89 9.06 -18.75
N PHE A 512 -12.99 7.98 -17.97
CA PHE A 512 -14.15 7.66 -17.13
C PHE A 512 -14.11 8.25 -15.72
N ASN A 513 -12.98 8.81 -15.29
CA ASN A 513 -12.86 9.36 -13.93
C ASN A 513 -13.79 10.56 -13.76
N GLY A 514 -14.64 10.49 -12.73
CA GLY A 514 -15.65 11.51 -12.41
C GLY A 514 -16.94 11.43 -13.24
N THR A 515 -17.08 10.46 -14.15
CA THR A 515 -18.32 10.28 -14.92
C THR A 515 -19.47 9.77 -14.06
N LEU A 516 -20.70 9.92 -14.56
CA LEU A 516 -21.92 9.57 -13.84
C LEU A 516 -22.56 8.28 -14.38
N TRP A 517 -23.23 7.56 -13.50
CA TRP A 517 -24.29 6.61 -13.84
C TRP A 517 -25.53 7.39 -14.27
N HIS A 518 -25.54 7.85 -15.52
CA HIS A 518 -26.53 8.81 -16.03
C HIS A 518 -27.90 8.19 -16.33
N ARG A 519 -27.97 6.85 -16.46
CA ARG A 519 -29.24 6.14 -16.65
C ARG A 519 -29.26 4.89 -15.78
N VAL A 520 -30.27 4.80 -14.92
CA VAL A 520 -30.56 3.62 -14.12
C VAL A 520 -31.98 3.19 -14.43
N VAL A 521 -32.14 1.97 -14.96
CA VAL A 521 -33.44 1.33 -15.15
C VAL A 521 -33.60 0.31 -14.04
N PRO A 522 -34.46 0.57 -13.04
CA PRO A 522 -34.59 -0.28 -11.87
C PRO A 522 -34.79 -1.75 -12.23
N ALA A 523 -34.02 -2.63 -11.57
CA ALA A 523 -34.01 -4.08 -11.78
C ALA A 523 -33.64 -4.57 -13.19
N GLN A 524 -33.27 -3.67 -14.12
CA GLN A 524 -32.87 -4.05 -15.48
C GLN A 524 -31.40 -3.77 -15.75
N LEU A 525 -30.96 -2.51 -15.69
CA LEU A 525 -29.57 -2.13 -15.98
C LEU A 525 -29.17 -0.77 -15.41
N ILE A 526 -27.87 -0.57 -15.26
CA ILE A 526 -27.24 0.72 -14.99
C ILE A 526 -26.30 1.07 -16.14
N GLN A 527 -26.32 2.32 -16.60
CA GLN A 527 -25.56 2.78 -17.76
C GLN A 527 -24.70 4.00 -17.41
N ALA A 528 -23.45 3.96 -17.89
CA ALA A 528 -22.44 4.97 -17.66
C ALA A 528 -21.69 5.33 -18.95
N GLY A 529 -20.86 6.37 -18.85
CA GLY A 529 -20.17 7.02 -19.95
C GLY A 529 -20.06 8.52 -19.66
N LYS A 530 -19.30 9.25 -20.49
CA LYS A 530 -19.11 10.68 -20.27
C LYS A 530 -20.33 11.48 -20.77
N SER A 531 -20.91 12.28 -19.89
CA SER A 531 -21.98 13.23 -20.20
C SER A 531 -21.44 14.66 -20.08
N ALA A 532 -21.86 15.54 -21.00
CA ALA A 532 -21.55 16.97 -21.00
C ALA A 532 -22.86 17.77 -20.95
N GLY A 533 -23.20 18.31 -19.77
CA GLY A 533 -24.45 19.08 -19.59
C GLY A 533 -25.69 18.23 -19.87
N THR A 534 -26.55 18.67 -20.79
CA THR A 534 -27.75 17.93 -21.24
C THR A 534 -27.48 16.91 -22.36
N GLY A 535 -26.23 16.76 -22.81
CA GLY A 535 -25.85 15.86 -23.91
C GLY A 535 -24.83 14.79 -23.53
N PHE A 536 -24.68 13.78 -24.38
CA PHE A 536 -23.64 12.77 -24.27
C PHE A 536 -22.36 13.24 -24.96
N GLN A 537 -21.21 13.05 -24.32
CA GLN A 537 -19.93 13.38 -24.92
C GLN A 537 -19.31 12.11 -25.53
N SER A 538 -19.33 12.03 -26.86
CA SER A 538 -18.65 10.96 -27.62
C SER A 538 -17.13 11.06 -27.48
N PRO A 539 -16.37 9.95 -27.60
CA PRO A 539 -14.91 10.01 -27.71
C PRO A 539 -14.42 10.58 -29.07
N GLY A 540 -15.32 10.86 -30.02
CA GLY A 540 -14.95 11.41 -31.34
C GLY A 540 -14.88 10.37 -32.45
N TYR A 541 -15.17 9.10 -32.14
CA TYR A 541 -15.20 7.99 -33.09
C TYR A 541 -16.30 7.00 -32.74
N MET A 542 -16.61 6.11 -33.69
CA MET A 542 -17.47 4.93 -33.50
C MET A 542 -16.76 3.68 -34.00
N PHE A 543 -17.15 2.51 -33.50
CA PHE A 543 -16.62 1.23 -33.97
C PHE A 543 -17.70 0.14 -34.05
N PRO A 544 -17.48 -0.91 -34.87
CA PRO A 544 -18.46 -1.99 -35.09
C PRO A 544 -18.83 -2.76 -33.82
N ASN A 545 -19.95 -3.48 -33.89
CA ASN A 545 -20.29 -4.50 -32.90
C ASN A 545 -19.33 -5.69 -33.01
N GLU A 546 -19.07 -6.35 -31.89
CA GLU A 546 -18.18 -7.52 -31.78
C GLU A 546 -19.00 -8.66 -31.15
N ILE A 547 -19.99 -9.14 -31.92
CA ILE A 547 -20.90 -10.20 -31.47
C ILE A 547 -20.21 -11.55 -31.65
N VAL A 548 -20.09 -12.29 -30.54
CA VAL A 548 -19.41 -13.59 -30.52
C VAL A 548 -20.25 -14.62 -29.77
N ASP A 549 -20.20 -15.86 -30.25
CA ASP A 549 -20.89 -16.97 -29.60
C ASP A 549 -20.39 -17.17 -28.17
N GLY A 550 -21.32 -17.36 -27.24
CA GLY A 550 -21.03 -17.59 -25.82
C GLY A 550 -20.84 -16.32 -24.97
N LEU A 551 -20.94 -15.11 -25.55
CA LEU A 551 -21.11 -13.87 -24.78
C LEU A 551 -22.53 -13.34 -24.98
N ASN A 552 -23.33 -13.36 -23.90
CA ASN A 552 -24.74 -13.01 -23.94
C ASN A 552 -25.20 -12.40 -22.61
N HIS A 553 -26.45 -11.94 -22.56
CA HIS A 553 -27.06 -11.29 -21.40
C HIS A 553 -27.93 -12.26 -20.59
N ASN A 554 -27.44 -13.46 -20.31
CA ASN A 554 -28.19 -14.51 -19.59
C ASN A 554 -28.24 -14.31 -18.07
N GLU A 555 -27.47 -13.36 -17.51
CA GLU A 555 -27.40 -13.14 -16.07
C GLU A 555 -27.25 -11.66 -15.69
N ALA A 556 -27.32 -11.39 -14.38
CA ALA A 556 -26.99 -10.08 -13.82
C ALA A 556 -25.46 -9.90 -13.77
N GLY A 557 -25.00 -8.64 -13.86
CA GLY A 557 -23.58 -8.31 -13.81
C GLY A 557 -22.87 -8.36 -15.17
N VAL A 558 -23.57 -8.62 -16.28
CA VAL A 558 -22.99 -8.58 -17.62
C VAL A 558 -22.71 -7.13 -18.01
N ILE A 559 -21.47 -6.83 -18.41
CA ILE A 559 -21.10 -5.52 -18.95
C ILE A 559 -21.08 -5.55 -20.48
N ALA A 560 -21.75 -4.57 -21.09
CA ALA A 560 -21.89 -4.47 -22.54
C ALA A 560 -21.87 -3.02 -23.02
N MET A 561 -21.53 -2.82 -24.29
CA MET A 561 -21.51 -1.48 -24.90
C MET A 561 -22.94 -0.97 -25.10
N ALA A 562 -23.19 0.29 -24.73
CA ALA A 562 -24.38 1.00 -25.17
C ALA A 562 -24.09 1.64 -26.54
N ASN A 563 -25.01 1.48 -27.50
CA ASN A 563 -24.91 2.03 -28.84
C ASN A 563 -26.23 2.70 -29.26
N ALA A 564 -26.19 3.52 -30.32
CA ALA A 564 -27.36 4.20 -30.89
C ALA A 564 -28.02 3.41 -32.04
N GLY A 565 -27.69 2.13 -32.14
CA GLY A 565 -27.96 1.26 -33.28
C GLY A 565 -26.74 0.39 -33.60
N PRO A 566 -26.89 -0.67 -34.41
CA PRO A 566 -25.79 -1.58 -34.73
C PRO A 566 -24.54 -0.84 -35.23
N ASN A 567 -23.37 -1.28 -34.77
CA ASN A 567 -22.06 -0.76 -35.20
C ASN A 567 -21.77 0.71 -34.84
N THR A 568 -22.43 1.25 -33.81
CA THR A 568 -22.21 2.62 -33.32
C THR A 568 -21.63 2.64 -31.90
N ASN A 569 -20.77 1.67 -31.55
CA ASN A 569 -20.14 1.64 -30.24
C ASN A 569 -19.19 2.83 -30.06
N GLY A 570 -19.15 3.38 -28.86
CA GLY A 570 -18.30 4.51 -28.50
C GLY A 570 -17.68 4.33 -27.12
N SER A 571 -18.06 5.18 -26.17
CA SER A 571 -17.55 5.10 -24.79
C SER A 571 -18.61 4.69 -23.76
N GLN A 572 -19.88 4.59 -24.16
CA GLN A 572 -20.95 4.25 -23.23
C GLN A 572 -21.07 2.74 -23.02
N PHE A 573 -21.33 2.32 -21.79
CA PHE A 573 -21.52 0.92 -21.43
C PHE A 573 -22.63 0.81 -20.38
N TYR A 574 -23.18 -0.39 -20.23
CA TYR A 574 -24.12 -0.71 -19.18
C TYR A 574 -23.76 -2.02 -18.48
N ILE A 575 -24.27 -2.19 -17.27
CA ILE A 575 -24.21 -3.42 -16.48
C ILE A 575 -25.64 -3.90 -16.22
N THR A 576 -25.93 -5.16 -16.52
CA THR A 576 -27.25 -5.75 -16.26
C THR A 576 -27.48 -5.97 -14.76
N LEU A 577 -28.70 -5.78 -14.29
CA LEU A 577 -29.14 -6.11 -12.92
C LEU A 577 -29.94 -7.42 -12.86
N SER A 578 -30.32 -7.95 -14.03
CA SER A 578 -31.04 -9.21 -14.24
C SER A 578 -30.78 -9.73 -15.67
N PRO A 579 -31.11 -11.00 -15.99
CA PRO A 579 -31.03 -11.51 -17.36
C PRO A 579 -31.79 -10.62 -18.36
N ALA A 580 -31.17 -10.31 -19.50
CA ALA A 580 -31.67 -9.39 -20.53
C ALA A 580 -31.48 -9.95 -21.95
N GLU A 581 -31.93 -11.17 -22.20
CA GLU A 581 -31.70 -11.91 -23.46
C GLU A 581 -32.15 -11.16 -24.73
N ALA A 582 -33.14 -10.26 -24.62
CA ALA A 582 -33.60 -9.42 -25.72
C ALA A 582 -32.51 -8.47 -26.28
N LEU A 583 -31.41 -8.25 -25.54
CA LEU A 583 -30.27 -7.45 -25.96
C LEU A 583 -29.23 -8.25 -26.77
N ASN A 584 -29.34 -9.58 -26.79
CA ASN A 584 -28.40 -10.44 -27.51
C ASN A 584 -28.38 -10.13 -29.01
N GLY A 585 -27.18 -10.21 -29.62
CA GLY A 585 -26.96 -9.93 -31.03
C GLY A 585 -26.93 -8.45 -31.42
N ASN A 586 -27.38 -7.54 -30.54
CA ASN A 586 -27.45 -6.10 -30.82
C ASN A 586 -26.37 -5.28 -30.11
N TYR A 587 -25.84 -5.79 -28.99
CA TYR A 587 -24.86 -5.11 -28.15
C TYR A 587 -23.68 -6.02 -27.85
N THR A 588 -22.47 -5.47 -27.91
CA THR A 588 -21.25 -6.21 -27.59
C THR A 588 -21.14 -6.42 -26.09
N VAL A 589 -21.24 -7.66 -25.63
CA VAL A 589 -20.85 -8.07 -24.28
C VAL A 589 -19.33 -8.18 -24.23
N PHE A 590 -18.70 -7.59 -23.20
CA PHE A 590 -17.24 -7.58 -23.08
C PHE A 590 -16.71 -7.89 -21.67
N GLY A 591 -17.57 -8.37 -20.77
CA GLY A 591 -17.16 -8.79 -19.43
C GLY A 591 -18.32 -9.11 -18.50
N HIS A 592 -17.98 -9.43 -17.25
CA HIS A 592 -18.94 -9.69 -16.18
C HIS A 592 -18.40 -9.26 -14.82
N VAL A 593 -19.29 -8.82 -13.92
CA VAL A 593 -18.99 -8.50 -12.53
C VAL A 593 -18.60 -9.79 -11.79
N ILE A 594 -17.44 -9.78 -11.13
CA ILE A 594 -16.92 -10.92 -10.35
C ILE A 594 -16.94 -10.68 -8.84
N GLU A 595 -16.97 -9.42 -8.41
CA GLU A 595 -16.98 -9.00 -7.00
C GLU A 595 -17.80 -7.71 -6.87
N GLY A 596 -18.57 -7.57 -5.78
CA GLY A 596 -19.29 -6.33 -5.47
C GLY A 596 -20.63 -6.16 -6.18
N MET A 597 -21.34 -7.23 -6.51
CA MET A 597 -22.69 -7.12 -7.11
C MET A 597 -23.68 -6.41 -6.18
N ASP A 598 -23.50 -6.49 -4.86
CA ASP A 598 -24.29 -5.71 -3.90
C ASP A 598 -24.04 -4.20 -4.01
N VAL A 599 -22.82 -3.78 -4.39
CA VAL A 599 -22.49 -2.39 -4.70
C VAL A 599 -23.14 -1.97 -6.00
N VAL A 600 -23.06 -2.81 -7.04
CA VAL A 600 -23.72 -2.58 -8.33
C VAL A 600 -25.22 -2.34 -8.13
N ASN A 601 -25.88 -3.15 -7.29
CA ASN A 601 -27.30 -3.01 -6.97
C ASN A 601 -27.66 -1.75 -6.16
N LYS A 602 -26.69 -1.09 -5.50
CA LYS A 602 -26.89 0.14 -4.74
C LYS A 602 -26.72 1.41 -5.57
N ILE A 603 -26.22 1.30 -6.80
CA ILE A 603 -25.98 2.43 -7.69
C ILE A 603 -27.32 3.06 -8.09
N ALA A 604 -27.43 4.36 -7.87
CA ALA A 604 -28.54 5.19 -8.28
C ALA A 604 -28.12 6.14 -9.41
N GLN A 605 -29.11 6.75 -10.06
CA GLN A 605 -28.84 7.78 -11.06
C GLN A 605 -28.01 8.92 -10.45
N ASP A 606 -27.06 9.44 -11.24
CA ASP A 606 -26.12 10.51 -10.86
C ASP A 606 -25.05 10.12 -9.82
N ASP A 607 -25.00 8.85 -9.40
CA ASP A 607 -23.83 8.35 -8.69
C ASP A 607 -22.56 8.44 -9.55
N LYS A 608 -21.42 8.60 -8.88
CA LYS A 608 -20.15 8.88 -9.53
C LYS A 608 -19.29 7.64 -9.65
N ILE A 609 -18.72 7.45 -10.83
CA ILE A 609 -17.50 6.66 -11.02
C ILE A 609 -16.35 7.58 -10.60
N GLN A 610 -15.78 7.34 -9.41
CA GLN A 610 -14.64 8.11 -8.92
C GLN A 610 -13.39 7.79 -9.74
N SER A 611 -13.14 6.50 -9.97
CA SER A 611 -12.05 6.02 -10.82
C SER A 611 -12.29 4.60 -11.32
N ILE A 612 -11.62 4.23 -12.41
CA ILE A 612 -11.49 2.83 -12.84
C ILE A 612 -10.01 2.50 -12.96
N SER A 613 -9.57 1.37 -12.42
CA SER A 613 -8.20 0.86 -12.58
C SER A 613 -8.18 -0.50 -13.26
N ILE A 614 -7.12 -0.78 -14.02
CA ILE A 614 -6.99 -2.01 -14.80
C ILE A 614 -5.92 -2.90 -14.17
N THR A 615 -6.31 -4.14 -13.89
CA THR A 615 -5.42 -5.19 -13.39
C THR A 615 -5.24 -6.24 -14.48
N ARG A 616 -3.99 -6.56 -14.84
CA ARG A 616 -3.64 -7.62 -15.81
C ARG A 616 -2.92 -8.75 -15.09
N ILE A 617 -3.41 -9.98 -15.22
CA ILE A 617 -2.82 -11.19 -14.62
C ILE A 617 -2.52 -12.18 -15.75
N GLY A 618 -1.29 -12.71 -15.78
CA GLY A 618 -0.83 -13.65 -16.80
C GLY A 618 -0.21 -12.99 -18.03
N GLU A 619 0.63 -13.74 -18.74
CA GLU A 619 1.46 -13.23 -19.85
C GLU A 619 0.63 -12.64 -20.99
N LYS A 620 -0.44 -13.35 -21.42
CA LYS A 620 -1.33 -12.86 -22.49
C LYS A 620 -1.98 -11.53 -22.14
N ALA A 621 -2.48 -11.38 -20.91
CA ALA A 621 -3.11 -10.14 -20.45
C ALA A 621 -2.08 -9.01 -20.35
N LEU A 622 -0.86 -9.28 -19.87
CA LEU A 622 0.23 -8.31 -19.79
C LEU A 622 0.67 -7.81 -21.19
N ASN A 623 0.63 -8.68 -22.19
CA ASN A 623 0.95 -8.35 -23.57
C ASN A 623 -0.20 -7.68 -24.35
N PHE A 624 -1.39 -7.58 -23.76
CA PHE A 624 -2.52 -6.89 -24.38
C PHE A 624 -2.29 -5.37 -24.37
N LYS A 625 -2.14 -4.78 -25.57
CA LYS A 625 -1.83 -3.35 -25.78
C LYS A 625 -3.07 -2.57 -26.24
N PRO A 626 -3.71 -1.80 -25.35
CA PRO A 626 -4.90 -1.01 -25.66
C PRO A 626 -4.53 0.45 -25.96
N ASP A 627 -3.65 0.65 -26.94
CA ASP A 627 -3.29 1.98 -27.44
C ASP A 627 -4.06 2.32 -28.72
N THR A 628 -3.99 3.59 -29.15
CA THR A 628 -4.71 4.09 -30.32
C THR A 628 -4.39 3.28 -31.59
N GLU A 629 -3.12 2.92 -31.82
CA GLU A 629 -2.72 2.19 -33.03
C GLU A 629 -3.28 0.77 -33.03
N SER A 630 -3.12 0.04 -31.92
CA SER A 630 -3.60 -1.33 -31.76
C SER A 630 -5.12 -1.41 -31.86
N PHE A 631 -5.83 -0.46 -31.24
CA PHE A 631 -7.28 -0.36 -31.33
C PHE A 631 -7.74 -0.11 -32.77
N MET A 632 -7.16 0.88 -33.46
CA MET A 632 -7.56 1.20 -34.84
C MET A 632 -7.25 0.07 -35.81
N LYS A 633 -6.22 -0.74 -35.55
CA LYS A 633 -5.95 -1.96 -36.31
C LYS A 633 -7.08 -2.99 -36.14
N LEU A 634 -7.52 -3.23 -34.89
CA LEU A 634 -8.63 -4.13 -34.60
C LEU A 634 -9.93 -3.69 -35.28
N VAL A 635 -10.22 -2.38 -35.27
CA VAL A 635 -11.38 -1.81 -35.98
C VAL A 635 -11.32 -2.09 -37.48
N LYS A 636 -10.19 -1.79 -38.13
CA LYS A 636 -9.99 -2.02 -39.58
C LYS A 636 -10.10 -3.49 -39.96
N ASP A 637 -9.69 -4.39 -39.08
CA ASP A 637 -9.77 -5.84 -39.34
C ASP A 637 -11.19 -6.38 -39.11
N ALA A 638 -11.97 -5.78 -38.21
CA ALA A 638 -13.38 -6.09 -38.02
C ALA A 638 -14.24 -5.64 -39.21
N GLU A 639 -13.96 -4.46 -39.80
CA GLU A 639 -14.70 -3.93 -40.96
C GLU A 639 -14.50 -4.74 -42.26
N LYS A 640 -13.48 -5.61 -42.32
CA LYS A 640 -13.21 -6.49 -43.47
C LYS A 640 -13.98 -7.81 -43.44
N LYS A 641 -14.59 -8.15 -42.29
CA LYS A 641 -15.38 -9.35 -42.08
C LYS A 641 -16.85 -9.02 -42.28
#